data_AF-A0A7S2IC56-F1
#
_entry.id   AF-A0A7S2IC56-F1
#
_cell.length_a   1.000
_cell.length_b   1.000
_cell.length_c   1.000
_cell.angle_alpha   90.00
_cell.angle_beta   90.00
_cell.angle_gamma   90.00
#
_symmetry.space_group_name_H-M   'P 1'
#
loop_
_entity.id
_entity.type
_entity.pdbx_description
1 polymer ?
#
loop_
_entity_poly.entity_id
_entity_poly.type
_entity_poly.pdbx_seq_one_letter_code
_entity_poly.pdbx_strand_id
1 'polypeptide(L)'
;AVAPKNIDISLQARWPATPTAVEAAEFLAEEGDTLFWSYVEAYTPPAAATDKAQLEAVEAVADGLLSPLGVKLLRGFLSAHVYSPRVEMWRQLASSEEKEEPSLSDAVGWVRACGRVKRSEDATAAAQLVKEILSEGCKMPTDLAARETSDSAPLSVDHVYGGGSSGDAPFVVLYAPLGSAVFKQAHAVLMQASIRGEIVYAYRPLIRAAEGARRQTLQGYGVQLAIKNMEYKVLDDKAVEDLGGIGDAPESEEVEGDEEAELGGFYFGTLGRRRPELEAKLAEFKETVTAAEGDASSLKVWAMQDLGLQASQRVLSSKQPLATMRDICQNFPFTARSLSKLPVNREISDDVNHLQSSVFGPGFTGFFLNGLALPITDNDFYGLMQTIQREMHTVDALAALELPGPTISRLVSLPPPVASIRIDPSHPAVYMVNDVSKDRKYQQFSPQLRAMLQQNMWGQMSFCRRNVLTMIFVVDPSTELGLSVLSYMLGIFFNGAPIRFGVVLAPSASSAALATTRPSPFVSSSARLRALESVYASEAWATDPASAALEAAATARVTSTGGESGDGGAAAAASGNKVVAAGGEEVSEERAALGLLLTKLFIFLKKKAGNHAALKFLNAVQEGRMSGMAGFFGGGMDDLQQSHIQNAFEGAYPRGLAKTLPARTAFDQFKSGELKDYDDAAAAGKRFLQDKGIGELPCVLTNGVISAVSENYEQEIMQALSSEHRTVGQMIMRGLLTDEMTDHPSEILKQGNAFPRYSKELLLPTSAITLAPLTPSATLDSLEWIPSPLVDPEVAAAAAAAAAMGLWRRW
;
A
#
# COMPACT_ATOMS: atom_id res chain seq x y z
N ALA A 1 27.03 -36.92 -32.13
CA ALA A 1 26.09 -36.32 -31.16
C ALA A 1 26.71 -35.04 -30.60
N VAL A 2 26.71 -33.98 -31.41
CA VAL A 2 27.10 -32.65 -30.95
C VAL A 2 25.90 -32.11 -30.18
N ALA A 3 26.08 -31.89 -28.88
CA ALA A 3 25.05 -31.27 -28.05
C ALA A 3 24.59 -29.96 -28.71
N PRO A 4 23.27 -29.66 -28.75
CA PRO A 4 22.77 -28.41 -29.27
C PRO A 4 23.54 -27.25 -28.61
N LYS A 5 23.88 -26.22 -29.40
CA LYS A 5 24.56 -25.02 -28.89
C LYS A 5 23.61 -24.29 -27.95
N ASN A 6 23.63 -24.68 -26.69
CA ASN A 6 22.80 -24.12 -25.64
C ASN A 6 23.54 -22.93 -25.03
N ILE A 7 22.80 -21.85 -24.78
CA ILE A 7 23.28 -20.74 -23.97
C ILE A 7 22.80 -21.02 -22.54
N ASP A 8 23.74 -21.27 -21.64
CA ASP A 8 23.45 -21.44 -20.20
C ASP A 8 23.79 -20.15 -19.45
N ILE A 9 22.83 -19.63 -18.70
CA ILE A 9 22.94 -18.38 -17.94
C ILE A 9 22.48 -18.67 -16.51
N SER A 10 23.43 -18.61 -15.58
CA SER A 10 23.17 -18.75 -14.14
C SER A 10 23.46 -17.44 -13.41
N LEU A 11 22.60 -17.10 -12.45
CA LEU A 11 22.77 -15.94 -11.56
C LEU A 11 23.19 -16.42 -10.17
N GLN A 12 24.27 -15.85 -9.64
CA GLN A 12 24.81 -16.20 -8.33
C GLN A 12 24.91 -14.96 -7.44
N ALA A 13 24.64 -15.14 -6.16
CA ALA A 13 24.78 -14.12 -5.13
C ALA A 13 26.26 -13.92 -4.72
N ARG A 14 26.51 -12.83 -4.00
CA ARG A 14 27.85 -12.53 -3.46
C ARG A 14 28.20 -13.38 -2.23
N TRP A 15 27.20 -13.93 -1.55
CA TRP A 15 27.36 -14.74 -0.35
C TRP A 15 27.39 -16.25 -0.65
N PRO A 16 27.96 -17.08 0.25
CA PRO A 16 27.97 -18.52 0.09
C PRO A 16 26.60 -19.13 0.36
N ALA A 17 26.40 -20.35 -0.12
CA ALA A 17 25.15 -21.08 0.00
C ALA A 17 24.64 -21.13 1.44
N THR A 18 23.32 -21.01 1.57
CA THR A 18 22.63 -20.91 2.85
C THR A 18 22.00 -22.26 3.24
N PRO A 19 22.05 -22.67 4.52
CA PRO A 19 21.47 -23.94 4.93
C PRO A 19 19.94 -23.93 4.84
N THR A 20 19.37 -24.93 4.16
CA THR A 20 17.91 -25.06 3.95
C THR A 20 17.12 -25.11 5.26
N ALA A 21 17.68 -25.72 6.30
CA ALA A 21 17.01 -25.83 7.60
C ALA A 21 16.82 -24.48 8.31
N VAL A 22 17.76 -23.54 8.12
CA VAL A 22 17.65 -22.19 8.69
C VAL A 22 16.74 -21.32 7.83
N GLU A 23 16.80 -21.45 6.50
CA GLU A 23 15.82 -20.79 5.62
C GLU A 23 14.38 -21.19 5.95
N ALA A 24 14.16 -22.47 6.28
CA ALA A 24 12.84 -22.96 6.71
C ALA A 24 12.42 -22.39 8.08
N ALA A 25 13.37 -22.22 9.01
CA ALA A 25 13.09 -21.55 10.28
C ALA A 25 12.60 -20.12 10.05
N GLU A 26 13.27 -19.36 9.18
CA GLU A 26 12.89 -17.97 8.85
C GLU A 26 11.53 -17.88 8.15
N PHE A 27 11.17 -18.85 7.30
CA PHE A 27 9.82 -18.95 6.75
C PHE A 27 8.77 -19.14 7.86
N LEU A 28 9.04 -20.07 8.79
CA LEU A 28 8.11 -20.36 9.88
C LEU A 28 8.01 -19.21 10.89
N ALA A 29 9.06 -18.41 11.05
CA ALA A 29 9.00 -17.19 11.85
C ALA A 29 8.07 -16.14 11.24
N GLU A 30 8.05 -16.01 9.91
CA GLU A 30 7.13 -15.08 9.25
C GLU A 30 5.66 -15.55 9.35
N GLU A 31 5.44 -16.86 9.43
CA GLU A 31 4.11 -17.44 9.70
C GLU A 31 3.69 -17.24 11.17
N GLY A 32 4.65 -17.25 12.10
CA GLY A 32 4.46 -16.81 13.48
C GLY A 32 5.55 -17.29 14.44
N ASP A 33 5.85 -16.46 15.45
CA ASP A 33 6.93 -16.73 16.42
C ASP A 33 6.78 -18.09 17.14
N THR A 34 5.55 -18.52 17.41
CA THR A 34 5.29 -19.83 18.04
C THR A 34 5.67 -21.00 17.13
N LEU A 35 5.45 -20.86 15.81
CA LEU A 35 5.80 -21.85 14.81
C LEU A 35 7.33 -21.94 14.67
N PHE A 36 8.03 -20.79 14.68
CA PHE A 36 9.49 -20.75 14.72
C PHE A 36 10.05 -21.57 15.88
N TRP A 37 9.61 -21.28 17.11
CA TRP A 37 10.13 -21.97 18.29
C TRP A 37 9.79 -23.46 18.29
N SER A 38 8.56 -23.83 17.91
CA SER A 38 8.16 -25.24 17.80
C SER A 38 9.01 -26.03 16.79
N TYR A 39 9.38 -25.39 15.67
CA TYR A 39 10.26 -25.99 14.66
C TYR A 39 11.69 -26.12 15.16
N VAL A 40 12.24 -25.06 15.75
CA VAL A 40 13.60 -25.03 16.26
C VAL A 40 13.82 -26.07 17.37
N GLU A 41 12.81 -26.28 18.22
CA GLU A 41 12.83 -27.31 19.27
C GLU A 41 12.73 -28.73 18.71
N ALA A 42 11.90 -28.96 17.68
CA ALA A 42 11.67 -30.26 17.07
C ALA A 42 12.79 -30.70 16.10
N TYR A 43 13.40 -29.75 15.39
CA TYR A 43 14.37 -30.03 14.34
C TYR A 43 15.61 -30.74 14.87
N THR A 44 16.01 -31.81 14.19
CA THR A 44 17.25 -32.55 14.46
C THR A 44 17.98 -32.79 13.15
N PRO A 45 19.26 -32.42 13.04
CA PRO A 45 20.00 -32.58 11.79
C PRO A 45 20.16 -34.07 11.44
N PRO A 46 19.97 -34.46 10.16
CA PRO A 46 20.14 -35.84 9.73
C PRO A 46 21.60 -36.29 9.81
N ALA A 47 21.83 -37.59 10.04
CA ALA A 47 23.17 -38.18 10.08
C ALA A 47 23.89 -38.11 8.72
N ALA A 48 23.13 -38.10 7.62
CA ALA A 48 23.64 -37.89 6.27
C ALA A 48 23.60 -36.39 5.92
N ALA A 49 24.76 -35.81 5.63
CA ALA A 49 24.89 -34.40 5.26
C ALA A 49 24.53 -34.10 3.79
N THR A 50 23.55 -34.80 3.22
CA THR A 50 23.09 -34.54 1.85
C THR A 50 21.94 -33.52 1.85
N ASP A 51 21.94 -32.60 0.89
CA ASP A 51 20.88 -31.59 0.74
C ASP A 51 19.47 -32.21 0.70
N LYS A 52 19.35 -33.39 0.08
CA LYS A 52 18.09 -34.14 0.02
C LYS A 52 17.64 -34.64 1.40
N ALA A 53 18.54 -35.23 2.18
CA ALA A 53 18.21 -35.70 3.52
C ALA A 53 17.89 -34.53 4.47
N GLN A 54 18.55 -33.38 4.27
CA GLN A 54 18.22 -32.15 5.00
C GLN A 54 16.81 -31.65 4.64
N LEU A 55 16.44 -31.61 3.35
CA LEU A 55 15.10 -31.23 2.92
C LEU A 55 14.03 -32.18 3.48
N GLU A 56 14.25 -33.50 3.40
CA GLU A 56 13.32 -34.49 3.96
C GLU A 56 13.14 -34.33 5.48
N ALA A 57 14.21 -34.00 6.21
CA ALA A 57 14.12 -33.72 7.65
C ALA A 57 13.34 -32.43 7.96
N VAL A 58 13.48 -31.39 7.12
CA VAL A 58 12.70 -30.15 7.23
C VAL A 58 11.22 -30.41 6.95
N GLU A 59 10.91 -31.12 5.86
CA GLU A 59 9.53 -31.46 5.46
C GLU A 59 8.85 -32.30 6.55
N ALA A 60 9.55 -33.27 7.15
CA ALA A 60 8.99 -34.10 8.23
C ALA A 60 8.57 -33.31 9.48
N VAL A 61 9.29 -32.23 9.82
CA VAL A 61 8.91 -31.34 10.93
C VAL A 61 7.79 -30.40 10.48
N ALA A 62 7.89 -29.85 9.26
CA ALA A 62 6.91 -28.93 8.71
C ALA A 62 5.51 -29.57 8.55
N ASP A 63 5.43 -30.86 8.20
CA ASP A 63 4.17 -31.62 8.09
C ASP A 63 3.37 -31.64 9.41
N GLY A 64 4.04 -31.51 10.56
CA GLY A 64 3.39 -31.43 11.87
C GLY A 64 2.93 -30.03 12.27
N LEU A 65 3.44 -28.98 11.59
CA LEU A 65 3.24 -27.58 11.96
C LEU A 65 2.38 -26.80 10.97
N LEU A 66 2.45 -27.14 9.68
CA LEU A 66 1.79 -26.43 8.59
C LEU A 66 0.68 -27.26 7.95
N SER A 67 -0.23 -26.58 7.26
CA SER A 67 -1.19 -27.25 6.38
C SER A 67 -0.48 -27.93 5.20
N PRO A 68 -1.08 -28.95 4.55
CA PRO A 68 -0.49 -29.58 3.36
C PRO A 68 -0.21 -28.62 2.21
N LEU A 69 -0.93 -27.49 2.15
CA LEU A 69 -0.67 -26.40 1.22
C LEU A 69 0.52 -25.56 1.68
N GLY A 70 0.60 -25.23 2.97
CA GLY A 70 1.74 -24.55 3.59
C GLY A 70 3.07 -25.28 3.37
N VAL A 71 3.09 -26.62 3.42
CA VAL A 71 4.31 -27.41 3.13
C VAL A 71 4.74 -27.28 1.66
N LYS A 72 3.79 -27.29 0.72
CA LYS A 72 4.09 -27.05 -0.70
C LYS A 72 4.58 -25.62 -0.94
N LEU A 73 4.01 -24.66 -0.22
CA LEU A 73 4.43 -23.27 -0.26
C LEU A 73 5.87 -23.14 0.26
N LEU A 74 6.18 -23.71 1.42
CA LEU A 74 7.51 -23.78 2.00
C LEU A 74 8.52 -24.33 0.97
N ARG A 75 8.20 -25.44 0.30
CA ARG A 75 9.05 -26.00 -0.77
C ARG A 75 9.30 -25.01 -1.90
N GLY A 76 8.30 -24.24 -2.30
CA GLY A 76 8.42 -23.14 -3.25
C GLY A 76 9.39 -22.05 -2.78
N PHE A 77 9.23 -21.57 -1.54
CA PHE A 77 10.10 -20.56 -0.93
C PHE A 77 11.55 -21.04 -0.80
N LEU A 78 11.76 -22.28 -0.36
CA LEU A 78 13.09 -22.91 -0.26
C LEU A 78 13.74 -23.08 -1.63
N SER A 79 12.97 -23.48 -2.65
CA SER A 79 13.49 -23.61 -4.01
C SER A 79 13.93 -22.27 -4.61
N ALA A 80 13.25 -21.19 -4.23
CA ALA A 80 13.56 -19.84 -4.66
C ALA A 80 14.60 -19.13 -3.79
N HIS A 81 14.97 -19.72 -2.65
CA HIS A 81 15.92 -19.15 -1.68
C HIS A 81 15.52 -17.74 -1.20
N VAL A 82 14.22 -17.51 -0.99
CA VAL A 82 13.68 -16.18 -0.60
C VAL A 82 14.31 -15.65 0.69
N TYR A 83 14.56 -16.53 1.66
CA TYR A 83 15.13 -16.16 2.97
C TYR A 83 16.65 -16.17 3.02
N SER A 84 17.34 -16.54 1.93
CA SER A 84 18.80 -16.55 1.89
C SER A 84 19.45 -15.22 2.32
N PRO A 85 18.92 -14.03 1.95
CA PRO A 85 19.44 -12.75 2.44
C PRO A 85 19.34 -12.57 3.97
N ARG A 86 18.25 -13.03 4.61
CA ARG A 86 18.13 -12.98 6.08
C ARG A 86 19.12 -13.93 6.75
N VAL A 87 19.33 -15.11 6.17
CA VAL A 87 20.32 -16.07 6.65
C VAL A 87 21.74 -15.52 6.52
N GLU A 88 22.04 -14.80 5.44
CA GLU A 88 23.31 -14.08 5.26
C GLU A 88 23.46 -12.91 6.25
N MET A 89 22.38 -12.20 6.57
CA MET A 89 22.39 -11.17 7.62
C MET A 89 22.86 -11.79 8.96
N TRP A 90 22.28 -12.92 9.39
CA TRP A 90 22.72 -13.61 10.62
C TRP A 90 24.20 -13.99 10.60
N ARG A 91 24.69 -14.46 9.45
CA ARG A 91 26.12 -14.77 9.25
C ARG A 91 27.00 -13.52 9.41
N GLN A 92 26.56 -12.37 8.88
CA GLN A 92 27.29 -11.11 8.99
C GLN A 92 27.32 -10.60 10.43
N LEU A 93 26.19 -10.70 11.17
CA LEU A 93 26.15 -10.37 12.60
C LEU A 93 27.14 -11.23 13.40
N ALA A 94 27.10 -12.55 13.22
CA ALA A 94 28.04 -13.45 13.89
C ALA A 94 29.51 -13.13 13.55
N SER A 95 29.80 -12.82 12.28
CA SER A 95 31.15 -12.44 11.85
C SER A 95 31.61 -11.09 12.41
N SER A 96 30.71 -10.11 12.61
CA SER A 96 31.07 -8.88 13.31
C SER A 96 31.44 -9.14 14.77
N GLU A 97 30.71 -10.02 15.46
CA GLU A 97 31.04 -10.38 16.85
C GLU A 97 32.38 -11.13 16.96
N GLU A 98 32.65 -12.06 16.05
CA GLU A 98 33.94 -12.77 16.01
C GLU A 98 35.13 -11.83 15.73
N LYS A 99 34.91 -10.67 15.09
CA LYS A 99 35.97 -9.65 14.88
C LYS A 99 36.23 -8.83 16.13
N GLU A 100 35.19 -8.52 16.92
CA GLU A 100 35.31 -7.80 18.19
C GLU A 100 35.96 -8.68 19.26
N GLU A 101 35.56 -9.95 19.30
CA GLU A 101 36.06 -10.96 20.21
C GLU A 101 36.65 -12.14 19.41
N PRO A 102 37.95 -12.07 19.01
CA PRO A 102 38.63 -13.13 18.27
C PRO A 102 38.64 -14.47 18.99
N SER A 103 38.36 -14.46 20.30
CA SER A 103 38.17 -15.64 21.11
C SER A 103 36.96 -16.49 20.64
N LEU A 104 36.00 -15.94 19.88
CA LEU A 104 34.78 -16.67 19.50
C LEU A 104 34.90 -17.51 18.22
N SER A 105 35.95 -17.31 17.41
CA SER A 105 36.11 -17.98 16.09
C SER A 105 36.02 -19.50 16.16
N ASP A 106 36.52 -20.09 17.25
CA ASP A 106 36.61 -21.54 17.43
C ASP A 106 35.48 -22.11 18.29
N ALA A 107 34.60 -21.25 18.83
CA ALA A 107 33.53 -21.67 19.73
C ALA A 107 32.38 -22.34 18.95
N VAL A 108 31.82 -23.44 19.48
CA VAL A 108 30.66 -24.12 18.87
C VAL A 108 29.38 -23.28 18.97
N GLY A 109 29.27 -22.47 20.02
CA GLY A 109 28.25 -21.45 20.22
C GLY A 109 28.64 -20.52 21.37
N TRP A 110 27.88 -19.45 21.58
CA TRP A 110 28.10 -18.51 22.68
C TRP A 110 26.80 -17.82 23.09
N VAL A 111 26.81 -17.25 24.29
CA VAL A 111 25.70 -16.43 24.82
C VAL A 111 26.22 -15.03 25.12
N ARG A 112 25.48 -14.03 24.68
CA ARG A 112 25.77 -12.60 24.88
C ARG A 112 24.66 -11.95 25.69
N ALA A 113 25.05 -11.08 26.62
CA ALA A 113 24.12 -10.18 27.29
C ALA A 113 24.88 -8.97 27.88
N CYS A 114 24.36 -7.76 27.66
CA CYS A 114 24.87 -6.53 28.28
C CYS A 114 26.39 -6.35 28.16
N GLY A 115 26.93 -6.61 26.96
CA GLY A 115 28.35 -6.53 26.66
C GLY A 115 29.24 -7.64 27.22
N ARG A 116 28.67 -8.64 27.92
CA ARG A 116 29.38 -9.85 28.36
C ARG A 116 29.13 -10.98 27.38
N VAL A 117 30.19 -11.68 26.98
CA VAL A 117 30.11 -12.87 26.12
C VAL A 117 30.71 -14.07 26.85
N LYS A 118 30.02 -15.21 26.79
CA LYS A 118 30.54 -16.50 27.24
C LYS A 118 30.41 -17.54 26.15
N ARG A 119 31.52 -18.24 25.88
CA ARG A 119 31.51 -19.43 25.03
C ARG A 119 30.61 -20.50 25.65
N SER A 120 29.80 -21.11 24.82
CA SER A 120 28.87 -22.17 25.20
C SER A 120 29.31 -23.47 24.54
N GLU A 121 29.98 -24.31 25.32
CA GLU A 121 30.21 -25.73 24.97
C GLU A 121 29.15 -26.63 25.62
N ASP A 122 28.64 -26.22 26.79
CA ASP A 122 27.61 -26.90 27.60
C ASP A 122 26.59 -25.90 28.19
N ALA A 123 25.46 -26.40 28.72
CA ALA A 123 24.43 -25.62 29.44
C ALA A 123 24.97 -24.72 30.58
N THR A 124 26.13 -25.05 31.14
CA THR A 124 26.70 -24.38 32.31
C THR A 124 27.10 -22.93 32.03
N ALA A 125 27.56 -22.61 30.82
CA ALA A 125 27.95 -21.26 30.43
C ALA A 125 26.74 -20.32 30.40
N ALA A 126 25.62 -20.76 29.81
CA ALA A 126 24.36 -20.02 29.78
C ALA A 126 23.82 -19.78 31.20
N ALA A 127 23.82 -20.82 32.04
CA ALA A 127 23.36 -20.72 33.43
C ALA A 127 24.22 -19.77 34.28
N GLN A 128 25.55 -19.77 34.07
CA GLN A 128 26.46 -18.86 34.76
C GLN A 128 26.28 -17.41 34.31
N LEU A 129 26.10 -17.17 33.01
CA LEU A 129 25.86 -15.83 32.47
C LEU A 129 24.59 -15.23 33.07
N VAL A 130 23.48 -15.99 33.07
CA VAL A 130 22.20 -15.54 33.64
C VAL A 130 22.36 -15.18 35.12
N LYS A 131 23.06 -16.01 35.91
CA LYS A 131 23.33 -15.71 37.33
C LYS A 131 24.12 -14.41 37.52
N GLU A 132 25.17 -14.20 36.72
CA GLU A 132 26.02 -13.00 36.81
C GLU A 132 25.29 -11.72 36.40
N ILE A 133 24.40 -11.81 35.41
CA ILE A 133 23.56 -10.67 34.99
C ILE A 133 22.59 -10.30 36.11
N LEU A 134 21.90 -11.29 36.68
CA LEU A 134 20.92 -11.07 37.74
C LEU A 134 21.57 -10.61 39.05
N SER A 135 22.82 -10.99 39.35
CA SER A 135 23.51 -10.59 40.58
C SER A 135 24.24 -9.25 40.49
N GLU A 136 24.85 -8.93 39.34
CA GLU A 136 25.70 -7.72 39.19
C GLU A 136 24.97 -6.56 38.48
N GLY A 137 23.79 -6.82 37.91
CA GLY A 137 23.04 -5.90 37.07
C GLY A 137 23.66 -5.71 35.68
N CYS A 138 22.83 -5.34 34.70
CA CYS A 138 23.30 -4.92 33.38
C CYS A 138 23.82 -3.49 33.44
N LYS A 139 25.14 -3.32 33.44
CA LYS A 139 25.76 -2.00 33.33
C LYS A 139 25.87 -1.60 31.86
N MET A 140 25.07 -0.63 31.45
CA MET A 140 25.16 -0.03 30.13
C MET A 140 26.53 0.66 29.96
N PRO A 141 27.28 0.37 28.89
CA PRO A 141 28.46 1.13 28.55
C PRO A 141 28.10 2.61 28.30
N THR A 142 28.94 3.54 28.75
CA THR A 142 28.71 4.99 28.53
C THR A 142 29.07 5.45 27.12
N ASP A 143 29.92 4.71 26.41
CA ASP A 143 30.35 5.02 25.04
C ASP A 143 29.34 4.56 23.98
N LEU A 144 29.07 5.41 22.98
CA LEU A 144 28.11 5.15 21.89
C LEU A 144 28.44 3.88 21.08
N ALA A 145 29.70 3.67 20.70
CA ALA A 145 30.14 2.46 19.98
C ALA A 145 30.01 1.18 20.83
N ALA A 146 30.13 1.32 22.16
CA ALA A 146 29.92 0.21 23.09
C ALA A 146 28.43 -0.03 23.40
N ARG A 147 27.54 0.95 23.18
CA ARG A 147 26.08 0.80 23.25
C ARG A 147 25.48 0.16 22.02
N GLU A 148 26.00 0.47 20.84
CA GLU A 148 25.62 -0.19 19.57
C GLU A 148 25.94 -1.69 19.61
N THR A 149 26.99 -2.08 20.33
CA THR A 149 27.41 -3.47 20.52
C THR A 149 26.86 -4.09 21.80
N SER A 150 26.27 -3.33 22.74
CA SER A 150 25.82 -3.93 24.00
C SER A 150 24.50 -4.71 23.89
N ASP A 151 23.87 -4.78 22.70
CA ASP A 151 22.58 -5.43 22.41
C ASP A 151 21.61 -5.21 23.58
N SER A 152 21.25 -3.95 23.81
CA SER A 152 20.38 -3.59 24.95
C SER A 152 18.89 -3.86 24.69
N ALA A 153 18.54 -4.13 23.43
CA ALA A 153 17.18 -4.41 22.99
C ALA A 153 17.20 -5.40 21.81
N PRO A 154 16.13 -6.19 21.64
CA PRO A 154 15.99 -7.06 20.47
C PRO A 154 15.95 -6.24 19.17
N LEU A 155 16.62 -6.76 18.14
CA LEU A 155 16.48 -6.25 16.77
C LEU A 155 15.07 -6.55 16.26
N SER A 156 14.60 -5.80 15.27
CA SER A 156 13.28 -6.05 14.66
C SER A 156 13.16 -7.42 13.98
N VAL A 157 14.29 -8.06 13.69
CA VAL A 157 14.38 -9.39 13.06
C VAL A 157 14.65 -10.49 14.10
N ASP A 158 14.91 -10.14 15.37
CA ASP A 158 15.19 -11.13 16.40
C ASP A 158 13.92 -11.87 16.84
N HIS A 159 14.03 -13.19 16.91
CA HIS A 159 12.98 -14.06 17.41
C HIS A 159 13.06 -14.11 18.94
N VAL A 160 12.14 -13.41 19.61
CA VAL A 160 12.07 -13.37 21.09
C VAL A 160 11.24 -14.53 21.62
N TYR A 161 11.76 -15.21 22.63
CA TYR A 161 11.06 -16.28 23.34
C TYR A 161 10.16 -15.70 24.44
N GLY A 162 8.87 -16.03 24.40
CA GLY A 162 7.89 -15.57 25.38
C GLY A 162 7.53 -14.09 25.19
N GLY A 163 6.30 -13.84 24.72
CA GLY A 163 5.79 -12.48 24.56
C GLY A 163 5.47 -11.84 25.92
N GLY A 164 6.39 -11.00 26.41
CA GLY A 164 6.11 -10.09 27.53
C GLY A 164 7.08 -10.23 28.68
N SER A 165 8.16 -9.43 28.65
CA SER A 165 8.76 -8.94 29.88
C SER A 165 8.44 -7.45 30.00
N SER A 166 8.18 -6.99 31.22
CA SER A 166 8.24 -5.57 31.55
C SER A 166 9.59 -5.02 31.08
N GLY A 167 9.62 -3.86 30.42
CA GLY A 167 10.79 -3.30 29.70
C GLY A 167 12.07 -3.01 30.51
N ASP A 168 12.25 -3.63 31.67
CA ASP A 168 13.41 -3.53 32.56
C ASP A 168 14.20 -4.86 32.68
N ALA A 169 13.74 -5.95 32.05
CA ALA A 169 14.44 -7.24 32.07
C ALA A 169 15.63 -7.25 31.08
N PRO A 170 16.77 -7.86 31.45
CA PRO A 170 17.97 -7.89 30.62
C PRO A 170 17.80 -8.78 29.39
N PHE A 171 18.30 -8.31 28.24
CA PHE A 171 18.29 -9.03 26.98
C PHE A 171 19.46 -10.02 26.87
N VAL A 172 19.17 -11.25 26.48
CA VAL A 172 20.11 -12.35 26.35
C VAL A 172 19.96 -13.00 24.98
N VAL A 173 21.06 -13.08 24.24
CA VAL A 173 21.11 -13.65 22.88
C VAL A 173 21.92 -14.94 22.89
N LEU A 174 21.36 -16.00 22.32
CA LEU A 174 22.06 -17.27 22.07
C LEU A 174 22.50 -17.34 20.60
N TYR A 175 23.79 -17.53 20.38
CA TYR A 175 24.36 -17.92 19.09
C TYR A 175 24.72 -19.41 19.13
N ALA A 176 24.00 -20.22 18.37
CA ALA A 176 24.29 -21.65 18.25
C ALA A 176 23.85 -22.21 16.89
N PRO A 177 24.49 -23.27 16.37
CA PRO A 177 24.03 -23.95 15.18
C PRO A 177 22.70 -24.66 15.44
N LEU A 178 21.77 -24.54 14.48
CA LEU A 178 20.43 -25.11 14.59
C LEU A 178 20.46 -26.63 14.80
N GLY A 179 19.72 -27.10 15.81
CA GLY A 179 19.61 -28.54 16.15
C GLY A 179 20.85 -29.17 16.79
N SER A 180 21.88 -28.37 17.10
CA SER A 180 23.08 -28.84 17.83
C SER A 180 22.77 -29.21 19.29
N ALA A 181 23.60 -30.07 19.89
CA ALA A 181 23.48 -30.41 21.31
C ALA A 181 23.67 -29.17 22.21
N VAL A 182 24.58 -28.26 21.83
CA VAL A 182 24.82 -26.98 22.50
C VAL A 182 23.56 -26.12 22.51
N PHE A 183 22.88 -26.02 21.36
CA PHE A 183 21.62 -25.30 21.25
C PHE A 183 20.58 -25.87 22.21
N LYS A 184 20.29 -27.18 22.17
CA LYS A 184 19.24 -27.80 22.99
C LYS A 184 19.49 -27.61 24.50
N GLN A 185 20.74 -27.72 24.91
CA GLN A 185 21.15 -27.56 26.31
C GLN A 185 21.05 -26.10 26.79
N ALA A 186 21.58 -25.14 26.03
CA ALA A 186 21.51 -23.72 26.39
C ALA A 186 20.08 -23.18 26.31
N HIS A 187 19.33 -23.58 25.29
CA HIS A 187 17.93 -23.22 25.10
C HIS A 187 17.08 -23.62 26.31
N ALA A 188 17.20 -24.85 26.83
CA ALA A 188 16.43 -25.29 28.00
C ALA A 188 16.63 -24.41 29.25
N VAL A 189 17.84 -23.88 29.46
CA VAL A 189 18.15 -22.99 30.58
C VAL A 189 17.56 -21.59 30.35
N LEU A 190 17.76 -21.03 29.16
CA LEU A 190 17.32 -19.67 28.82
C LEU A 190 15.80 -19.58 28.70
N MET A 191 15.16 -20.62 28.15
CA MET A 191 13.70 -20.78 28.09
C MET A 191 13.10 -20.73 29.50
N GLN A 192 13.64 -21.50 30.45
CA GLN A 192 13.15 -21.49 31.83
C GLN A 192 13.33 -20.13 32.52
N ALA A 193 14.44 -19.43 32.26
CA ALA A 193 14.66 -18.09 32.82
C ALA A 193 13.72 -17.04 32.20
N SER A 194 13.45 -17.14 30.89
CA SER A 194 12.51 -16.28 30.19
C SER A 194 11.06 -16.50 30.65
N ILE A 195 10.62 -17.74 30.84
CA ILE A 195 9.28 -18.06 31.38
C ILE A 195 9.07 -17.48 32.79
N ARG A 196 10.14 -17.41 33.60
CA ARG A 196 10.09 -16.76 34.93
C ARG A 196 10.08 -15.22 34.87
N GLY A 197 10.20 -14.63 33.68
CA GLY A 197 10.28 -13.18 33.48
C GLY A 197 11.61 -12.56 33.92
N GLU A 198 12.65 -13.38 34.14
CA GLU A 198 13.96 -12.91 34.61
C GLU A 198 14.80 -12.30 33.49
N ILE A 199 14.59 -12.76 32.24
CA ILE A 199 15.36 -12.33 31.07
C ILE A 199 14.45 -12.23 29.83
N VAL A 200 14.86 -11.43 28.86
CA VAL A 200 14.35 -11.49 27.48
C VAL A 200 15.31 -12.33 26.67
N TYR A 201 14.84 -13.46 26.14
CA TYR A 201 15.68 -14.41 25.41
C TYR A 201 15.43 -14.32 23.91
N ALA A 202 16.49 -14.18 23.12
CA ALA A 202 16.44 -14.33 21.66
C ALA A 202 17.45 -15.36 21.16
N TYR A 203 17.11 -16.00 20.04
CA TYR A 203 17.98 -16.96 19.37
C TYR A 203 18.41 -16.44 18.00
N ARG A 204 19.72 -16.43 17.75
CA ARG A 204 20.33 -16.11 16.46
C ARG A 204 21.08 -17.34 15.94
N PRO A 205 20.74 -17.85 14.74
CA PRO A 205 21.37 -19.05 14.22
C PRO A 205 22.84 -18.78 13.87
N LEU A 206 23.74 -19.61 14.40
CA LEU A 206 25.17 -19.56 14.05
C LEU A 206 25.44 -20.35 12.78
N ILE A 207 25.96 -19.66 11.74
CA ILE A 207 26.14 -20.24 10.42
C ILE A 207 27.55 -19.96 9.93
N ARG A 208 28.38 -21.00 9.86
CA ARG A 208 29.72 -20.91 9.27
C ARG A 208 29.74 -21.54 7.89
N ALA A 209 30.27 -20.81 6.92
CA ALA A 209 30.50 -21.34 5.59
C ALA A 209 31.80 -22.16 5.57
N ALA A 210 31.78 -23.32 4.93
CA ALA A 210 33.00 -24.07 4.68
C ALA A 210 33.93 -23.29 3.74
N GLU A 211 35.24 -23.48 3.89
CA GLU A 211 36.22 -22.90 2.96
C GLU A 211 35.95 -23.38 1.53
N GLY A 212 35.75 -22.43 0.60
CA GLY A 212 35.41 -22.74 -0.79
C GLY A 212 33.94 -23.11 -1.04
N ALA A 213 33.03 -22.83 -0.10
CA ALA A 213 31.59 -23.06 -0.29
C ALA A 213 31.06 -22.44 -1.59
N ARG A 214 30.14 -23.14 -2.27
CA ARG A 214 29.51 -22.63 -3.50
C ARG A 214 28.78 -21.32 -3.20
N ARG A 215 28.75 -20.40 -4.16
CA ARG A 215 27.89 -19.21 -4.08
C ARG A 215 26.42 -19.60 -4.18
N GLN A 216 25.55 -18.87 -3.48
CA GLN A 216 24.12 -19.12 -3.55
C GLN A 216 23.60 -18.82 -4.96
N THR A 217 22.91 -19.78 -5.58
CA THR A 217 22.23 -19.56 -6.86
C THR A 217 20.89 -18.88 -6.60
N LEU A 218 20.60 -17.81 -7.35
CA LEU A 218 19.37 -17.05 -7.21
C LEU A 218 18.32 -17.52 -8.22
N GLN A 219 17.05 -17.38 -7.86
CA GLN A 219 15.91 -17.68 -8.73
C GLN A 219 15.00 -16.45 -8.88
N GLY A 220 13.98 -16.55 -9.73
CA GLY A 220 13.01 -15.48 -9.93
C GLY A 220 13.43 -14.38 -10.91
N TYR A 221 14.46 -14.62 -11.73
CA TYR A 221 14.86 -13.73 -12.83
C TYR A 221 14.42 -14.27 -14.19
N GLY A 222 14.18 -13.37 -15.15
CA GLY A 222 13.95 -13.69 -16.55
C GLY A 222 15.18 -13.38 -17.39
N VAL A 223 15.47 -14.24 -18.37
CA VAL A 223 16.52 -13.99 -19.38
C VAL A 223 15.85 -13.65 -20.70
N GLN A 224 16.20 -12.50 -21.27
CA GLN A 224 15.72 -12.09 -22.58
C GLN A 224 16.86 -12.12 -23.60
N LEU A 225 16.68 -12.90 -24.67
CA LEU A 225 17.55 -12.86 -25.85
C LEU A 225 16.92 -11.92 -26.88
N ALA A 226 17.23 -10.63 -26.77
CA ALA A 226 16.70 -9.62 -27.68
C ALA A 226 17.43 -9.66 -29.03
N ILE A 227 16.66 -9.77 -30.12
CA ILE A 227 17.19 -9.68 -31.48
C ILE A 227 17.46 -8.20 -31.78
N LYS A 228 18.73 -7.80 -31.89
CA LYS A 228 19.11 -6.39 -32.08
C LYS A 228 18.78 -5.85 -33.48
N ASN A 229 18.78 -6.70 -34.51
CA ASN A 229 18.53 -6.30 -35.90
C ASN A 229 17.11 -6.68 -36.35
N MET A 230 16.08 -6.12 -35.72
CA MET A 230 14.68 -6.33 -36.15
C MET A 230 14.23 -5.40 -37.29
N GLU A 231 14.85 -4.23 -37.42
CA GLU A 231 14.34 -3.15 -38.30
C GLU A 231 14.86 -3.22 -39.74
N TYR A 232 16.04 -3.79 -39.98
CA TYR A 232 16.70 -3.79 -41.30
C TYR A 232 16.27 -4.91 -42.25
N LYS A 233 15.43 -5.86 -41.81
CA LYS A 233 14.97 -6.99 -42.65
C LYS A 233 13.49 -6.98 -43.04
N VAL A 234 12.66 -6.16 -42.39
CA VAL A 234 11.20 -6.13 -42.66
C VAL A 234 10.79 -4.95 -43.55
N LEU A 235 11.68 -3.96 -43.73
CA LEU A 235 11.40 -2.74 -44.49
C LEU A 235 12.09 -2.67 -45.87
N ASP A 236 13.04 -3.57 -46.19
CA ASP A 236 13.89 -3.41 -47.39
C ASP A 236 13.56 -4.34 -48.59
N ASP A 237 12.47 -5.12 -48.52
CA ASP A 237 12.02 -5.97 -49.64
C ASP A 237 11.41 -5.20 -50.82
N LYS A 238 11.59 -3.88 -50.90
CA LYS A 238 11.29 -3.10 -52.11
C LYS A 238 12.52 -2.88 -53.00
N ALA A 239 13.72 -3.31 -52.59
CA ALA A 239 14.94 -2.96 -53.30
C ALA A 239 16.06 -4.02 -53.28
N VAL A 240 15.80 -5.32 -53.41
CA VAL A 240 16.85 -6.27 -53.85
C VAL A 240 16.25 -7.41 -54.68
N GLU A 241 15.95 -7.15 -55.95
CA GLU A 241 16.31 -8.11 -57.00
C GLU A 241 17.76 -7.80 -57.38
N ASP A 242 18.52 -8.84 -57.70
CA ASP A 242 19.88 -8.82 -58.26
C ASP A 242 21.03 -8.86 -57.23
N LEU A 243 21.55 -10.08 -57.00
CA LEU A 243 22.92 -10.48 -57.38
C LEU A 243 23.33 -11.79 -56.68
N GLY A 244 23.77 -12.76 -57.49
CA GLY A 244 24.35 -14.01 -57.02
C GLY A 244 25.77 -13.85 -56.47
N GLY A 245 26.16 -14.73 -55.56
CA GLY A 245 27.52 -14.78 -55.01
C GLY A 245 27.74 -16.02 -54.15
N ILE A 246 28.68 -16.86 -54.59
CA ILE A 246 29.16 -18.12 -54.03
C ILE A 246 30.02 -17.88 -52.78
N GLY A 247 29.93 -18.73 -51.74
CA GLY A 247 31.04 -18.93 -50.79
C GLY A 247 30.69 -19.37 -49.35
N ASP A 248 31.17 -20.57 -49.00
CA ASP A 248 31.46 -21.16 -47.68
C ASP A 248 30.33 -21.48 -46.67
N ALA A 249 30.11 -22.79 -46.51
CA ALA A 249 29.42 -23.42 -45.39
C ALA A 249 30.44 -24.15 -44.50
N PRO A 250 30.39 -24.02 -43.16
CA PRO A 250 30.93 -25.04 -42.27
C PRO A 250 29.82 -26.05 -41.90
N GLU A 251 30.21 -27.32 -41.96
CA GLU A 251 29.42 -28.52 -41.67
C GLU A 251 28.79 -28.51 -40.26
N SER A 252 27.57 -29.02 -40.13
CA SER A 252 26.97 -29.34 -38.83
C SER A 252 26.26 -30.70 -38.87
N GLU A 253 26.74 -31.58 -38.00
CA GLU A 253 26.34 -32.98 -37.82
C GLU A 253 24.90 -33.17 -37.30
N GLU A 254 24.36 -34.34 -37.68
CA GLU A 254 23.06 -34.91 -37.35
C GLU A 254 22.82 -35.07 -35.83
N VAL A 255 21.60 -34.72 -35.38
CA VAL A 255 21.08 -35.05 -34.04
C VAL A 255 19.91 -36.03 -34.18
N GLU A 256 20.19 -37.30 -33.92
CA GLU A 256 19.20 -38.29 -33.50
C GLU A 256 18.89 -38.09 -32.00
N GLY A 257 17.62 -37.84 -31.71
CA GLY A 257 17.05 -37.74 -30.38
C GLY A 257 15.55 -37.96 -30.51
N ASP A 258 15.13 -39.19 -30.24
CA ASP A 258 13.74 -39.62 -30.21
C ASP A 258 12.97 -38.84 -29.13
N GLU A 259 11.99 -38.03 -29.55
CA GLU A 259 10.59 -38.02 -29.08
C GLU A 259 9.82 -36.79 -29.62
N GLU A 260 8.88 -37.05 -30.54
CA GLU A 260 7.64 -36.30 -30.85
C GLU A 260 7.66 -34.76 -31.03
N ALA A 261 8.73 -34.15 -31.52
CA ALA A 261 8.66 -32.76 -32.03
C ALA A 261 7.99 -32.69 -33.42
N GLU A 262 6.90 -31.92 -33.53
CA GLU A 262 6.29 -31.53 -34.81
C GLU A 262 7.22 -30.51 -35.51
N LEU A 263 8.04 -30.98 -36.44
CA LEU A 263 8.90 -30.14 -37.29
C LEU A 263 8.09 -29.74 -38.54
N GLY A 264 7.84 -28.45 -38.74
CA GLY A 264 7.14 -27.91 -39.91
C GLY A 264 5.72 -28.44 -40.19
N GLY A 265 5.04 -29.04 -39.21
CA GLY A 265 3.72 -29.67 -39.39
C GLY A 265 3.75 -31.17 -39.72
N PHE A 266 4.92 -31.83 -39.64
CA PHE A 266 5.09 -33.26 -39.89
C PHE A 266 5.55 -34.01 -38.62
N TYR A 267 4.89 -35.13 -38.32
CA TYR A 267 5.29 -36.04 -37.25
C TYR A 267 6.26 -37.10 -37.78
N PHE A 268 7.55 -36.78 -37.84
CA PHE A 268 8.58 -37.67 -38.40
C PHE A 268 8.65 -39.03 -37.69
N GLY A 269 8.46 -39.08 -36.36
CA GLY A 269 8.41 -40.34 -35.61
C GLY A 269 7.20 -41.22 -35.95
N THR A 270 6.05 -40.62 -36.29
CA THR A 270 4.85 -41.37 -36.72
C THR A 270 4.97 -41.81 -38.18
N LEU A 271 5.61 -41.00 -39.03
CA LEU A 271 5.87 -41.31 -40.44
C LEU A 271 6.89 -42.43 -40.61
N GLY A 272 7.97 -42.43 -39.82
CA GLY A 272 8.97 -43.51 -39.79
C GLY A 272 8.36 -44.87 -39.39
N ARG A 273 7.50 -44.89 -38.35
CA ARG A 273 6.77 -46.11 -37.94
C ARG A 273 5.80 -46.64 -39.00
N ARG A 274 5.23 -45.76 -39.84
CA ARG A 274 4.22 -46.13 -40.85
C ARG A 274 4.82 -46.53 -42.21
N ARG A 275 6.01 -46.01 -42.56
CA ARG A 275 6.68 -46.27 -43.83
C ARG A 275 8.20 -46.42 -43.62
N PRO A 276 8.65 -47.58 -43.13
CA PRO A 276 10.08 -47.85 -42.90
C PRO A 276 10.90 -47.87 -44.20
N GLU A 277 10.26 -48.16 -45.34
CA GLU A 277 10.89 -48.17 -46.68
C GLU A 277 11.33 -46.77 -47.18
N LEU A 278 10.88 -45.69 -46.54
CA LEU A 278 11.18 -44.30 -46.92
C LEU A 278 12.04 -43.56 -45.90
N GLU A 279 12.60 -44.27 -44.91
CA GLU A 279 13.34 -43.68 -43.80
C GLU A 279 14.50 -42.78 -44.25
N ALA A 280 15.28 -43.21 -45.24
CA ALA A 280 16.37 -42.40 -45.82
C ALA A 280 15.86 -41.10 -46.47
N LYS A 281 14.72 -41.15 -47.17
CA LYS A 281 14.10 -39.96 -47.79
C LYS A 281 13.41 -39.07 -46.77
N LEU A 282 12.91 -39.65 -45.68
CA LEU A 282 12.32 -38.90 -44.56
C LEU A 282 13.41 -38.18 -43.75
N ALA A 283 14.60 -38.75 -43.63
CA ALA A 283 15.76 -38.10 -43.03
C ALA A 283 16.25 -36.93 -43.89
N GLU A 284 16.42 -37.13 -45.20
CA GLU A 284 16.76 -36.05 -46.15
C GLU A 284 15.67 -34.95 -46.16
N PHE A 285 14.39 -35.34 -46.14
CA PHE A 285 13.28 -34.38 -46.05
C PHE A 285 13.27 -33.65 -44.70
N LYS A 286 13.56 -34.32 -43.59
CA LYS A 286 13.71 -33.67 -42.27
C LYS A 286 14.82 -32.63 -42.33
N GLU A 287 15.97 -32.96 -42.90
CA GLU A 287 17.11 -32.05 -43.06
C GLU A 287 16.74 -30.81 -43.91
N THR A 288 16.07 -30.99 -45.05
CA THR A 288 15.60 -29.87 -45.88
C THR A 288 14.56 -28.99 -45.18
N VAL A 289 13.66 -29.57 -44.38
CA VAL A 289 12.67 -28.82 -43.60
C VAL A 289 13.35 -28.03 -42.47
N THR A 290 14.34 -28.62 -41.80
CA THR A 290 15.08 -27.95 -40.73
C THR A 290 15.96 -26.82 -41.29
N ALA A 291 16.58 -27.02 -42.46
CA ALA A 291 17.32 -26.00 -43.20
C ALA A 291 16.41 -24.86 -43.68
N ALA A 292 15.19 -25.16 -44.11
CA ALA A 292 14.20 -24.16 -44.51
C ALA A 292 13.59 -23.38 -43.32
N GLU A 293 13.65 -23.94 -42.10
CA GLU A 293 13.27 -23.26 -40.85
C GLU A 293 14.39 -22.33 -40.34
N GLY A 294 15.67 -22.64 -40.58
CA GLY A 294 16.82 -21.82 -40.19
C GLY A 294 16.92 -20.47 -40.92
N ASP A 295 16.29 -20.33 -42.09
CA ASP A 295 16.26 -19.08 -42.86
C ASP A 295 15.09 -18.18 -42.41
N ALA A 296 15.28 -17.57 -41.23
CA ALA A 296 14.28 -16.82 -40.49
C ALA A 296 14.01 -15.39 -41.02
N SER A 297 14.00 -15.15 -42.33
CA SER A 297 13.77 -13.79 -42.86
C SER A 297 12.80 -13.70 -44.03
N SER A 298 11.51 -13.57 -43.71
CA SER A 298 10.57 -12.56 -44.27
C SER A 298 9.11 -12.96 -43.93
N LEU A 299 8.65 -12.61 -42.73
CA LEU A 299 7.21 -12.63 -42.43
C LEU A 299 6.58 -11.36 -43.00
N LYS A 300 5.60 -11.51 -43.90
CA LYS A 300 4.89 -10.36 -44.50
C LYS A 300 4.05 -9.65 -43.44
N VAL A 301 4.06 -8.31 -43.43
CA VAL A 301 3.41 -7.45 -42.42
C VAL A 301 1.92 -7.76 -42.22
N TRP A 302 1.18 -8.12 -43.27
CA TRP A 302 -0.24 -8.48 -43.16
C TRP A 302 -0.48 -9.81 -42.44
N ALA A 303 0.47 -10.75 -42.50
CA ALA A 303 0.36 -12.04 -41.82
C ALA A 303 0.60 -11.93 -40.30
N MET A 304 1.00 -10.75 -39.80
CA MET A 304 1.18 -10.49 -38.37
C MET A 304 -0.09 -10.02 -37.66
N GLN A 305 -1.13 -9.58 -38.39
CA GLN A 305 -2.34 -9.01 -37.77
C GLN A 305 -3.13 -10.06 -36.97
N ASP A 306 -3.26 -11.27 -37.50
CA ASP A 306 -4.04 -12.35 -36.88
C ASP A 306 -3.21 -13.28 -35.98
N LEU A 307 -1.93 -12.99 -35.77
CA LEU A 307 -0.99 -13.91 -35.12
C LEU A 307 -1.42 -14.24 -33.68
N GLY A 308 -2.02 -13.29 -32.98
CA GLY A 308 -2.57 -13.50 -31.63
C GLY A 308 -3.75 -14.49 -31.62
N LEU A 309 -4.64 -14.40 -32.62
CA LEU A 309 -5.76 -15.33 -32.77
C LEU A 309 -5.27 -16.73 -33.15
N GLN A 310 -4.31 -16.81 -34.08
CA GLN A 310 -3.70 -18.07 -34.51
C GLN A 310 -2.94 -18.77 -33.39
N ALA A 311 -2.18 -18.02 -32.58
CA ALA A 311 -1.50 -18.54 -31.39
C ALA A 311 -2.51 -19.10 -30.38
N SER A 312 -3.58 -18.34 -30.10
CA SER A 312 -4.64 -18.77 -29.18
C SER A 312 -5.33 -20.05 -29.65
N GLN A 313 -5.62 -20.16 -30.95
CA GLN A 313 -6.18 -21.38 -31.53
C GLN A 313 -5.21 -22.56 -31.44
N ARG A 314 -3.91 -22.36 -31.65
CA ARG A 314 -2.88 -23.41 -31.52
C ARG A 314 -2.74 -23.91 -30.08
N VAL A 315 -2.91 -23.04 -29.10
CA VAL A 315 -2.92 -23.37 -27.68
C VAL A 315 -4.18 -24.16 -27.30
N LEU A 316 -5.37 -23.70 -27.73
CA LEU A 316 -6.64 -24.34 -27.43
C LEU A 316 -6.81 -25.71 -28.10
N SER A 317 -6.22 -25.91 -29.27
CA SER A 317 -6.23 -27.20 -29.99
C SER A 317 -5.20 -28.21 -29.48
N SER A 318 -4.26 -27.79 -28.61
CA SER A 318 -3.23 -28.66 -28.05
C SER A 318 -3.77 -29.54 -26.93
N LYS A 319 -3.19 -30.74 -26.76
CA LYS A 319 -3.47 -31.62 -25.61
C LYS A 319 -2.99 -31.04 -24.28
N GLN A 320 -1.96 -30.19 -24.31
CA GLN A 320 -1.39 -29.53 -23.13
C GLN A 320 -1.33 -28.02 -23.35
N PRO A 321 -2.45 -27.30 -23.16
CA PRO A 321 -2.54 -25.88 -23.50
C PRO A 321 -1.47 -25.02 -22.81
N LEU A 322 -1.24 -25.21 -21.51
CA LEU A 322 -0.28 -24.40 -20.75
C LEU A 322 1.17 -24.61 -21.17
N ALA A 323 1.56 -25.86 -21.45
CA ALA A 323 2.91 -26.15 -21.93
C ALA A 323 3.13 -25.54 -23.32
N THR A 324 2.18 -25.73 -24.23
CA THR A 324 2.23 -25.12 -25.58
C THR A 324 2.24 -23.59 -25.52
N MET A 325 1.46 -22.99 -24.62
CA MET A 325 1.47 -21.54 -24.41
C MET A 325 2.84 -21.06 -23.94
N ARG A 326 3.44 -21.72 -22.94
CA ARG A 326 4.79 -21.41 -22.46
C ARG A 326 5.81 -21.51 -23.60
N ASP A 327 5.77 -22.60 -24.37
CA ASP A 327 6.74 -22.85 -25.43
C ASP A 327 6.62 -21.82 -26.57
N ILE A 328 5.39 -21.43 -26.94
CA ILE A 328 5.12 -20.34 -27.90
C ILE A 328 5.63 -19.00 -27.33
N CYS A 329 5.35 -18.68 -26.07
CA CYS A 329 5.78 -17.42 -25.46
C CYS A 329 7.31 -17.32 -25.33
N GLN A 330 8.00 -18.42 -25.00
CA GLN A 330 9.47 -18.46 -24.87
C GLN A 330 10.18 -18.39 -26.22
N ASN A 331 9.61 -19.02 -27.26
CA ASN A 331 10.23 -19.15 -28.59
C ASN A 331 9.42 -18.44 -29.68
N PHE A 332 8.74 -17.35 -29.35
CA PHE A 332 7.78 -16.68 -30.24
C PHE A 332 8.35 -16.30 -31.61
N PRO A 333 9.57 -15.70 -31.72
CA PRO A 333 10.13 -15.33 -33.02
C PRO A 333 10.30 -16.52 -33.99
N PHE A 334 10.61 -17.71 -33.45
CA PHE A 334 10.78 -18.92 -34.26
C PHE A 334 9.43 -19.55 -34.63
N THR A 335 8.46 -19.52 -33.72
CA THR A 335 7.13 -20.14 -33.93
C THR A 335 6.20 -19.29 -34.80
N ALA A 336 6.43 -17.98 -34.90
CA ALA A 336 5.59 -17.02 -35.64
C ALA A 336 5.28 -17.44 -37.10
N ARG A 337 6.25 -18.03 -37.83
CA ARG A 337 6.05 -18.48 -39.22
C ARG A 337 5.15 -19.70 -39.34
N SER A 338 5.18 -20.58 -38.34
CA SER A 338 4.29 -21.75 -38.28
C SER A 338 2.87 -21.31 -37.96
N LEU A 339 2.73 -20.36 -37.02
CA LEU A 339 1.44 -19.81 -36.61
C LEU A 339 0.72 -19.07 -37.75
N SER A 340 1.45 -18.29 -38.56
CA SER A 340 0.85 -17.51 -39.65
C SER A 340 0.16 -18.33 -40.73
N LYS A 341 0.51 -19.61 -40.86
CA LYS A 341 -0.08 -20.54 -41.83
C LYS A 341 -1.42 -21.12 -41.36
N LEU A 342 -1.78 -20.94 -40.09
CA LEU A 342 -3.00 -21.51 -39.52
C LEU A 342 -4.22 -20.66 -39.91
N PRO A 343 -5.29 -21.27 -40.47
CA PRO A 343 -6.54 -20.56 -40.69
C PRO A 343 -7.24 -20.30 -39.34
N VAL A 344 -7.70 -19.08 -39.13
CA VAL A 344 -8.42 -18.67 -37.93
C VAL A 344 -9.88 -19.13 -38.01
N ASN A 345 -10.36 -19.84 -36.98
CA ASN A 345 -11.78 -20.17 -36.84
C ASN A 345 -12.59 -18.91 -36.49
N ARG A 346 -13.73 -18.72 -37.16
CA ARG A 346 -14.61 -17.55 -36.96
C ARG A 346 -15.16 -17.46 -35.54
N GLU A 347 -15.48 -18.60 -34.93
CA GLU A 347 -16.00 -18.65 -33.55
C GLU A 347 -15.03 -18.02 -32.54
N ILE A 348 -13.73 -18.35 -32.64
CA ILE A 348 -12.70 -17.79 -31.76
C ILE A 348 -12.55 -16.28 -32.00
N SER A 349 -12.64 -15.84 -33.26
CA SER A 349 -12.56 -14.42 -33.60
C SER A 349 -13.74 -13.64 -33.01
N ASP A 350 -14.96 -14.15 -33.15
CA ASP A 350 -16.17 -13.52 -32.61
C ASP A 350 -16.15 -13.46 -31.07
N ASP A 351 -15.71 -14.54 -30.41
CA ASP A 351 -15.56 -14.59 -28.95
C ASP A 351 -14.51 -13.59 -28.44
N VAL A 352 -13.36 -13.50 -29.12
CA VAL A 352 -12.29 -12.53 -28.77
C VAL A 352 -12.78 -11.10 -29.00
N ASN A 353 -13.47 -10.82 -30.10
CA ASN A 353 -14.04 -9.49 -30.36
C ASN A 353 -15.08 -9.10 -29.31
N HIS A 354 -15.93 -10.04 -28.90
CA HIS A 354 -16.89 -9.81 -27.82
C HIS A 354 -16.18 -9.52 -26.49
N LEU A 355 -15.13 -10.27 -26.14
CA LEU A 355 -14.33 -10.02 -24.95
C LEU A 355 -13.61 -8.66 -25.00
N GLN A 356 -13.03 -8.30 -26.14
CA GLN A 356 -12.35 -7.00 -26.35
C GLN A 356 -13.32 -5.81 -26.32
N SER A 357 -14.60 -6.05 -26.64
CA SER A 357 -15.67 -5.05 -26.51
C SER A 357 -16.18 -4.86 -25.08
N SER A 358 -15.73 -5.71 -24.14
CA SER A 358 -16.07 -5.63 -22.72
C SER A 358 -15.21 -4.60 -21.97
N VAL A 359 -15.21 -4.65 -20.63
CA VAL A 359 -14.39 -3.76 -19.77
C VAL A 359 -12.89 -3.86 -20.08
N PHE A 360 -12.45 -5.02 -20.58
CA PHE A 360 -11.06 -5.27 -20.96
C PHE A 360 -10.88 -4.98 -22.44
N GLY A 361 -10.29 -3.82 -22.77
CA GLY A 361 -9.97 -3.45 -24.16
C GLY A 361 -8.91 -4.38 -24.80
N PRO A 362 -8.65 -4.24 -26.11
CA PRO A 362 -7.66 -5.04 -26.81
C PRO A 362 -6.26 -4.83 -26.22
N GLY A 363 -5.50 -5.92 -26.04
CA GLY A 363 -4.15 -5.88 -25.49
C GLY A 363 -4.07 -5.70 -23.97
N PHE A 364 -5.21 -5.73 -23.26
CA PHE A 364 -5.20 -5.71 -21.79
C PHE A 364 -4.62 -7.02 -21.24
N THR A 365 -3.54 -6.91 -20.47
CA THR A 365 -2.99 -8.00 -19.66
C THR A 365 -3.28 -7.71 -18.20
N GLY A 366 -4.06 -8.59 -17.57
CA GLY A 366 -4.38 -8.52 -16.15
C GLY A 366 -4.17 -9.88 -15.51
N PHE A 367 -3.49 -9.91 -14.37
CA PHE A 367 -3.35 -11.10 -13.55
C PHE A 367 -4.20 -10.92 -12.31
N PHE A 368 -5.08 -11.87 -12.03
CA PHE A 368 -5.99 -11.80 -10.90
C PHE A 368 -5.81 -13.05 -10.06
N LEU A 369 -5.57 -12.88 -8.76
CA LEU A 369 -5.59 -13.97 -7.79
C LEU A 369 -6.84 -13.79 -6.95
N ASN A 370 -7.78 -14.75 -7.04
CA ASN A 370 -9.00 -14.71 -6.22
C ASN A 370 -9.80 -13.40 -6.34
N GLY A 371 -9.81 -12.75 -7.51
CA GLY A 371 -10.49 -11.46 -7.72
C GLY A 371 -9.66 -10.23 -7.36
N LEU A 372 -8.52 -10.41 -6.68
CA LEU A 372 -7.53 -9.35 -6.46
C LEU A 372 -6.70 -9.12 -7.73
N ALA A 373 -6.77 -7.91 -8.29
CA ALA A 373 -5.92 -7.51 -9.40
C ALA A 373 -4.47 -7.35 -8.93
N LEU A 374 -3.56 -8.09 -9.54
CA LEU A 374 -2.14 -8.02 -9.27
C LEU A 374 -1.48 -7.10 -10.30
N PRO A 375 -0.83 -6.00 -9.89
CA PRO A 375 -0.11 -5.14 -10.80
C PRO A 375 1.07 -5.91 -11.40
N ILE A 376 0.97 -6.26 -12.69
CA ILE A 376 1.98 -7.07 -13.39
C ILE A 376 3.33 -6.31 -13.52
N THR A 377 3.31 -4.98 -13.51
CA THR A 377 4.51 -4.14 -13.61
C THR A 377 5.28 -4.04 -12.30
N ASP A 378 4.59 -4.14 -11.17
CA ASP A 378 5.15 -3.83 -9.85
C ASP A 378 5.37 -5.09 -9.00
N ASN A 379 4.66 -6.18 -9.29
CA ASN A 379 4.82 -7.45 -8.58
C ASN A 379 5.87 -8.33 -9.25
N ASP A 380 7.05 -8.35 -8.66
CA ASP A 380 8.06 -9.37 -8.90
C ASP A 380 7.60 -10.76 -8.41
N PHE A 381 8.30 -11.81 -8.82
CA PHE A 381 8.09 -13.20 -8.35
C PHE A 381 7.94 -13.30 -6.82
N TYR A 382 8.74 -12.53 -6.07
CA TYR A 382 8.69 -12.48 -4.61
C TYR A 382 7.40 -11.84 -4.08
N GLY A 383 6.94 -10.74 -4.70
CA GLY A 383 5.69 -10.09 -4.34
C GLY A 383 4.47 -10.97 -4.63
N LEU A 384 4.51 -11.74 -5.72
CA LEU A 384 3.51 -12.77 -5.99
C LEU A 384 3.49 -13.83 -4.89
N MET A 385 4.65 -14.32 -4.48
CA MET A 385 4.74 -15.36 -3.45
C MET A 385 4.21 -14.88 -2.09
N GLN A 386 4.54 -13.66 -1.68
CA GLN A 386 3.98 -13.04 -0.47
C GLN A 386 2.47 -12.81 -0.56
N THR A 387 1.95 -12.55 -1.76
CA THR A 387 0.49 -12.40 -1.97
C THR A 387 -0.21 -13.75 -1.88
N ILE A 388 0.37 -14.80 -2.43
CA ILE A 388 -0.13 -16.18 -2.28
C ILE A 388 -0.13 -16.60 -0.81
N GLN A 389 0.94 -16.29 -0.06
CA GLN A 389 1.04 -16.59 1.37
C GLN A 389 -0.07 -15.89 2.17
N ARG A 390 -0.25 -14.57 1.99
CA ARG A 390 -1.34 -13.82 2.64
C ARG A 390 -2.72 -14.38 2.31
N GLU A 391 -2.92 -14.81 1.08
CA GLU A 391 -4.17 -15.39 0.63
C GLU A 391 -4.40 -16.82 1.13
N MET A 392 -3.33 -17.58 1.37
CA MET A 392 -3.42 -18.87 2.04
C MET A 392 -3.94 -18.69 3.47
N HIS A 393 -3.43 -17.69 4.20
CA HIS A 393 -3.89 -17.37 5.56
C HIS A 393 -5.38 -17.04 5.62
N THR A 394 -5.90 -16.28 4.64
CA THR A 394 -7.33 -15.97 4.58
C THR A 394 -8.17 -17.22 4.31
N VAL A 395 -7.70 -18.11 3.42
CA VAL A 395 -8.35 -19.39 3.13
C VAL A 395 -8.33 -20.32 4.34
N ASP A 396 -7.20 -20.45 5.04
CA ASP A 396 -7.05 -21.31 6.21
C ASP A 396 -7.90 -20.79 7.38
N ALA A 397 -7.98 -19.47 7.58
CA ALA A 397 -8.87 -18.86 8.57
C ALA A 397 -10.35 -19.11 8.28
N LEU A 398 -10.76 -19.10 7.00
CA LEU A 398 -12.12 -19.44 6.59
C LEU A 398 -12.41 -20.94 6.68
N ALA A 399 -11.41 -21.78 6.43
CA ALA A 399 -11.51 -23.23 6.59
C ALA A 399 -11.65 -23.62 8.07
N ALA A 400 -11.03 -22.88 8.98
CA ALA A 400 -11.20 -23.05 10.43
C ALA A 400 -12.65 -22.81 10.91
N LEU A 401 -13.47 -22.10 10.12
CA LEU A 401 -14.91 -21.93 10.36
C LEU A 401 -15.76 -23.09 9.79
N GLU A 402 -15.13 -24.18 9.34
CA GLU A 402 -15.76 -25.37 8.77
C GLU A 402 -16.67 -25.07 7.55
N LEU A 403 -16.36 -23.99 6.82
CA LEU A 403 -17.11 -23.62 5.62
C LEU A 403 -16.81 -24.58 4.46
N PRO A 404 -17.81 -24.93 3.62
CA PRO A 404 -17.57 -25.71 2.42
C PRO A 404 -16.60 -25.00 1.46
N GLY A 405 -15.63 -25.72 0.91
CA GLY A 405 -14.66 -25.20 -0.07
C GLY A 405 -15.23 -24.32 -1.21
N PRO A 406 -16.35 -24.67 -1.87
CA PRO A 406 -16.93 -23.80 -2.90
C PRO A 406 -17.48 -22.48 -2.34
N THR A 407 -17.91 -22.44 -1.07
CA THR A 407 -18.34 -21.22 -0.39
C THR A 407 -17.15 -20.32 -0.08
N ILE A 408 -16.03 -20.91 0.38
CA ILE A 408 -14.77 -20.19 0.63
C ILE A 408 -14.30 -19.52 -0.65
N SER A 409 -14.20 -20.27 -1.76
CA SER A 409 -13.78 -19.73 -3.06
C SER A 409 -14.67 -18.58 -3.53
N ARG A 410 -15.99 -18.66 -3.31
CA ARG A 410 -16.91 -17.56 -3.64
C ARG A 410 -16.70 -16.33 -2.77
N LEU A 411 -16.56 -16.52 -1.46
CA LEU A 411 -16.37 -15.43 -0.49
C LEU A 411 -15.07 -14.67 -0.78
N VAL A 412 -14.01 -15.42 -1.03
CA VAL A 412 -12.69 -14.92 -1.38
C VAL A 412 -12.70 -14.20 -2.75
N SER A 413 -13.49 -14.68 -3.72
CA SER A 413 -13.65 -14.02 -5.03
C SER A 413 -14.49 -12.74 -5.02
N LEU A 414 -15.05 -12.34 -3.87
CA LEU A 414 -15.87 -11.14 -3.81
C LEU A 414 -15.01 -9.89 -4.07
N PRO A 415 -15.49 -8.96 -4.91
CA PRO A 415 -14.76 -7.74 -5.15
C PRO A 415 -14.64 -6.94 -3.84
N PRO A 416 -13.51 -6.26 -3.60
CA PRO A 416 -13.37 -5.40 -2.43
C PRO A 416 -14.48 -4.33 -2.46
N PRO A 417 -15.07 -3.97 -1.32
CA PRO A 417 -16.08 -2.93 -1.26
C PRO A 417 -15.43 -1.60 -1.68
N VAL A 418 -15.81 -1.08 -2.85
CA VAL A 418 -15.49 0.29 -3.30
C VAL A 418 -16.39 1.29 -2.56
N ALA A 419 -16.22 1.38 -1.25
CA ALA A 419 -16.84 2.41 -0.44
C ALA A 419 -15.83 3.55 -0.28
N SER A 420 -15.98 4.63 -1.06
CA SER A 420 -15.29 5.87 -0.72
C SER A 420 -15.98 6.49 0.48
N ILE A 421 -15.24 6.65 1.57
CA ILE A 421 -15.75 7.30 2.77
C ILE A 421 -15.99 8.77 2.41
N ARG A 422 -17.25 9.17 2.36
CA ARG A 422 -17.64 10.57 2.14
C ARG A 422 -17.94 11.23 3.48
N ILE A 423 -17.69 12.51 3.56
CA ILE A 423 -18.06 13.35 4.71
C ILE A 423 -19.06 14.38 4.22
N ASP A 424 -20.10 14.61 5.01
CA ASP A 424 -21.01 15.71 4.74
C ASP A 424 -20.26 17.05 4.93
N PRO A 425 -20.07 17.85 3.87
CA PRO A 425 -19.39 19.13 3.98
C PRO A 425 -20.26 20.25 4.57
N SER A 426 -21.54 20.00 4.87
CA SER A 426 -22.47 21.04 5.33
C SER A 426 -22.02 21.66 6.66
N HIS A 427 -21.56 22.91 6.61
CA HIS A 427 -21.15 23.68 7.79
C HIS A 427 -21.15 25.19 7.47
N PRO A 428 -21.51 26.08 8.43
CA PRO A 428 -21.53 27.53 8.22
C PRO A 428 -20.16 28.15 7.84
N ALA A 429 -19.07 27.46 8.14
CA ALA A 429 -17.72 27.89 7.76
C ALA A 429 -17.39 27.66 6.27
N VAL A 430 -18.19 26.85 5.56
CA VAL A 430 -17.96 26.57 4.14
C VAL A 430 -18.52 27.70 3.30
N TYR A 431 -17.61 28.45 2.68
CA TYR A 431 -17.96 29.53 1.79
C TYR A 431 -18.02 29.04 0.34
N MET A 432 -19.23 28.73 -0.13
CA MET A 432 -19.46 28.45 -1.55
C MET A 432 -19.24 29.71 -2.39
N VAL A 433 -18.46 29.56 -3.45
CA VAL A 433 -17.97 30.64 -4.31
C VAL A 433 -18.93 30.89 -5.49
N ASN A 434 -19.39 29.81 -6.12
CA ASN A 434 -20.18 29.80 -7.36
C ASN A 434 -21.33 28.78 -7.33
N ASP A 435 -22.25 28.90 -8.30
CA ASP A 435 -23.33 27.95 -8.54
C ASP A 435 -23.38 27.64 -10.05
N VAL A 436 -22.91 26.45 -10.43
CA VAL A 436 -22.72 26.04 -11.83
C VAL A 436 -24.04 26.03 -12.61
N SER A 437 -25.16 25.80 -11.92
CA SER A 437 -26.48 25.77 -12.54
C SER A 437 -27.02 27.17 -12.91
N LYS A 438 -26.75 28.17 -12.06
CA LYS A 438 -27.34 29.52 -12.15
C LYS A 438 -26.44 30.55 -12.81
N ASP A 439 -25.12 30.41 -12.64
CA ASP A 439 -24.18 31.45 -13.06
C ASP A 439 -24.11 31.59 -14.59
N ARG A 440 -24.11 32.85 -15.07
CA ARG A 440 -24.02 33.17 -16.50
C ARG A 440 -22.75 32.63 -17.16
N LYS A 441 -21.66 32.50 -16.38
CA LYS A 441 -20.36 32.03 -16.86
C LYS A 441 -20.42 30.63 -17.47
N TYR A 442 -21.35 29.78 -17.04
CA TYR A 442 -21.41 28.37 -17.44
C TYR A 442 -22.50 28.07 -18.49
N GLN A 443 -23.10 29.09 -19.10
CA GLN A 443 -24.19 28.91 -20.08
C GLN A 443 -23.78 28.11 -21.33
N GLN A 444 -22.49 28.10 -21.68
CA GLN A 444 -21.96 27.34 -22.81
C GLN A 444 -22.00 25.81 -22.62
N PHE A 445 -22.12 25.33 -21.38
CA PHE A 445 -22.15 23.91 -21.07
C PHE A 445 -23.57 23.34 -21.18
N SER A 446 -23.70 22.10 -21.64
CA SER A 446 -25.00 21.42 -21.75
C SER A 446 -25.60 21.15 -20.35
N PRO A 447 -26.91 21.34 -20.16
CA PRO A 447 -27.59 21.04 -18.89
C PRO A 447 -27.87 19.54 -18.67
N GLN A 448 -27.58 18.68 -19.66
CA GLN A 448 -27.81 17.23 -19.57
C GLN A 448 -26.67 16.53 -18.84
N LEU A 449 -26.97 15.62 -17.90
CA LEU A 449 -25.96 14.81 -17.20
C LEU A 449 -25.18 13.90 -18.16
N ARG A 450 -25.83 13.43 -19.23
CA ARG A 450 -25.19 12.60 -20.27
C ARG A 450 -24.00 13.30 -20.93
N ALA A 451 -23.95 14.63 -20.95
CA ALA A 451 -22.81 15.38 -21.48
C ALA A 451 -21.51 15.04 -20.74
N MET A 452 -21.58 14.66 -19.46
CA MET A 452 -20.42 14.26 -18.67
C MET A 452 -19.82 12.91 -19.10
N LEU A 453 -20.62 12.07 -19.79
CA LEU A 453 -20.20 10.75 -20.29
C LEU A 453 -19.59 10.80 -21.69
N GLN A 454 -19.67 11.96 -22.38
CA GLN A 454 -19.10 12.10 -23.72
C GLN A 454 -17.58 12.08 -23.62
N GLN A 455 -16.93 11.18 -24.36
CA GLN A 455 -15.48 11.21 -24.50
C GLN A 455 -15.12 12.29 -25.53
N ASN A 456 -14.40 13.31 -25.09
CA ASN A 456 -13.80 14.27 -26.01
C ASN A 456 -12.59 13.61 -26.68
N MET A 457 -12.37 13.87 -27.98
CA MET A 457 -11.34 13.24 -28.83
C MET A 457 -9.90 13.29 -28.30
N TRP A 458 -9.63 14.12 -27.29
CA TRP A 458 -8.31 14.33 -26.68
C TRP A 458 -8.22 13.85 -25.22
N GLY A 459 -9.18 13.05 -24.75
CA GLY A 459 -9.17 12.49 -23.39
C GLY A 459 -9.40 13.51 -22.26
N GLN A 460 -9.79 14.74 -22.59
CA GLN A 460 -10.14 15.77 -21.59
C GLN A 460 -11.46 15.44 -20.89
N MET A 461 -11.56 15.77 -19.59
CA MET A 461 -12.79 15.60 -18.81
C MET A 461 -13.94 16.41 -19.40
N SER A 462 -15.08 15.76 -19.58
CA SER A 462 -16.30 16.41 -20.05
C SER A 462 -17.15 16.89 -18.89
N PHE A 463 -17.77 18.05 -19.04
CA PHE A 463 -18.52 18.69 -17.97
C PHE A 463 -19.97 18.97 -18.36
N CYS A 464 -20.83 19.17 -17.35
CA CYS A 464 -22.22 19.58 -17.52
C CYS A 464 -22.52 20.84 -16.69
N ARG A 465 -23.58 21.55 -17.06
CA ARG A 465 -24.07 22.74 -16.36
C ARG A 465 -24.95 22.37 -15.15
N ARG A 466 -24.47 21.46 -14.29
CA ARG A 466 -25.14 21.04 -13.06
C ARG A 466 -24.14 20.94 -11.91
N ASN A 467 -24.62 21.11 -10.67
CA ASN A 467 -23.79 21.03 -9.46
C ASN A 467 -23.46 19.57 -9.11
N VAL A 468 -22.70 18.89 -9.96
CA VAL A 468 -22.37 17.46 -9.80
C VAL A 468 -20.99 17.28 -9.18
N LEU A 469 -20.05 18.17 -9.51
CA LEU A 469 -18.69 18.18 -8.98
C LEU A 469 -18.55 19.37 -8.02
N THR A 470 -18.31 19.09 -6.75
CA THR A 470 -18.07 20.09 -5.70
C THR A 470 -16.68 19.86 -5.11
N MET A 471 -15.85 20.89 -5.09
CA MET A 471 -14.52 20.89 -4.47
C MET A 471 -14.47 21.96 -3.38
N ILE A 472 -14.22 21.55 -2.14
CA ILE A 472 -14.07 22.46 -1.00
C ILE A 472 -12.62 22.44 -0.55
N PHE A 473 -11.98 23.59 -0.62
CA PHE A 473 -10.60 23.79 -0.22
C PHE A 473 -10.56 24.21 1.23
N VAL A 474 -9.94 23.39 2.07
CA VAL A 474 -9.76 23.64 3.49
C VAL A 474 -8.29 23.99 3.71
N VAL A 475 -8.05 25.25 4.08
CA VAL A 475 -6.73 25.86 3.99
C VAL A 475 -6.47 26.71 5.23
N ASP A 476 -5.24 26.62 5.76
CA ASP A 476 -4.73 27.62 6.69
C ASP A 476 -4.03 28.75 5.89
N PRO A 477 -4.58 29.98 5.89
CA PRO A 477 -3.98 31.11 5.18
C PRO A 477 -2.65 31.62 5.79
N SER A 478 -2.23 31.09 6.95
CA SER A 478 -0.93 31.40 7.55
C SER A 478 0.22 30.55 7.00
N THR A 479 -0.10 29.44 6.31
CA THR A 479 0.88 28.53 5.69
C THR A 479 1.12 28.88 4.22
N GLU A 480 2.35 28.70 3.74
CA GLU A 480 2.71 28.98 2.35
C GLU A 480 2.03 28.01 1.39
N LEU A 481 2.02 26.72 1.74
CA LEU A 481 1.35 25.66 0.98
C LEU A 481 -0.17 25.89 0.91
N GLY A 482 -0.77 26.38 1.99
CA GLY A 482 -2.18 26.78 1.98
C GLY A 482 -2.49 27.89 0.97
N LEU A 483 -1.65 28.93 0.93
CA LEU A 483 -1.81 30.04 0.00
C LEU A 483 -1.57 29.65 -1.47
N SER A 484 -0.62 28.74 -1.75
CA SER A 484 -0.38 28.24 -3.11
C SER A 484 -1.57 27.42 -3.62
N VAL A 485 -2.12 26.53 -2.79
CA VAL A 485 -3.35 25.78 -3.09
C VAL A 485 -4.54 26.71 -3.37
N LEU A 486 -4.67 27.79 -2.59
CA LEU A 486 -5.69 28.81 -2.81
C LEU A 486 -5.50 29.55 -4.15
N SER A 487 -4.26 29.86 -4.51
CA SER A 487 -3.91 30.48 -5.80
C SER A 487 -4.29 29.57 -6.98
N TYR A 488 -3.94 28.29 -6.89
CA TYR A 488 -4.30 27.29 -7.89
C TYR A 488 -5.82 27.16 -8.07
N MET A 489 -6.57 27.12 -6.96
CA MET A 489 -8.03 27.11 -6.98
C MET A 489 -8.60 28.34 -7.71
N LEU A 490 -8.08 29.54 -7.43
CA LEU A 490 -8.49 30.77 -8.11
C LEU A 490 -8.19 30.69 -9.61
N GLY A 491 -7.03 30.15 -10.00
CA GLY A 491 -6.66 29.92 -11.40
C GLY A 491 -7.69 29.05 -12.13
N ILE A 492 -8.06 27.89 -11.57
CA ILE A 492 -9.09 27.01 -12.15
C ILE A 492 -10.45 27.72 -12.22
N PHE A 493 -10.82 28.44 -11.16
CA PHE A 493 -12.07 29.19 -11.12
C PHE A 493 -12.14 30.26 -12.22
N PHE A 494 -11.06 31.04 -12.42
CA PHE A 494 -10.99 32.07 -13.46
C PHE A 494 -11.00 31.48 -14.87
N ASN A 495 -10.34 30.33 -15.09
CA ASN A 495 -10.39 29.57 -16.34
C ASN A 495 -11.81 29.10 -16.72
N GLY A 496 -12.75 29.10 -15.78
CA GLY A 496 -14.16 28.87 -16.07
C GLY A 496 -14.56 27.40 -16.12
N ALA A 497 -13.81 26.52 -15.44
CA ALA A 497 -14.23 25.16 -15.22
C ALA A 497 -15.59 25.13 -14.48
N PRO A 498 -16.59 24.36 -14.96
CA PRO A 498 -17.93 24.25 -14.37
C PRO A 498 -17.92 23.29 -13.16
N ILE A 499 -17.10 23.64 -12.16
CA ILE A 499 -16.98 22.94 -10.89
C ILE A 499 -17.48 23.88 -9.79
N ARG A 500 -18.18 23.34 -8.80
CA ARG A 500 -18.64 24.11 -7.65
C ARG A 500 -17.51 24.22 -6.63
N PHE A 501 -17.02 25.43 -6.40
CA PHE A 501 -15.91 25.72 -5.49
C PHE A 501 -16.44 26.17 -4.13
N GLY A 502 -15.86 25.64 -3.06
CA GLY A 502 -16.01 26.12 -1.70
C GLY A 502 -14.65 26.39 -1.06
N VAL A 503 -14.61 27.32 -0.12
CA VAL A 503 -13.39 27.65 0.64
C VAL A 503 -13.71 27.64 2.13
N VAL A 504 -12.85 27.01 2.91
CA VAL A 504 -12.82 27.08 4.38
C VAL A 504 -11.45 27.62 4.78
N LEU A 505 -11.45 28.78 5.43
CA LEU A 505 -10.24 29.38 5.99
C LEU A 505 -10.19 29.05 7.48
N ALA A 506 -9.16 28.33 7.90
CA ALA A 506 -8.96 27.92 9.29
C ALA A 506 -7.58 28.39 9.78
N PRO A 507 -7.47 29.62 10.31
CA PRO A 507 -6.19 30.16 10.78
C PRO A 507 -5.76 29.54 12.13
N SER A 508 -4.49 29.15 12.24
CA SER A 508 -3.90 28.60 13.48
C SER A 508 -4.07 29.49 14.74
N ALA A 509 -3.88 30.82 14.61
CA ALA A 509 -3.95 31.80 15.72
C ALA A 509 -5.35 32.11 16.27
N SER A 510 -6.42 31.50 15.77
CA SER A 510 -7.75 31.75 16.32
C SER A 510 -7.85 31.15 17.74
N SER A 511 -7.70 32.00 18.76
CA SER A 511 -7.76 31.65 20.19
C SER A 511 -9.18 31.68 20.77
N ALA A 512 -10.18 32.12 19.99
CA ALA A 512 -11.57 32.15 20.43
C ALA A 512 -12.21 30.76 20.31
N ALA A 513 -12.22 30.05 21.45
CA ALA A 513 -12.83 28.74 21.75
C ALA A 513 -11.93 27.50 21.63
N LEU A 514 -10.81 27.50 22.37
CA LEU A 514 -10.31 26.26 23.00
C LEU A 514 -11.05 25.95 24.34
N ALA A 515 -11.88 26.88 24.83
CA ALA A 515 -12.51 26.82 26.16
C ALA A 515 -14.03 27.01 26.13
N THR A 516 -14.72 26.56 25.08
CA THR A 516 -16.13 26.18 25.21
C THR A 516 -16.15 24.68 25.29
N THR A 517 -16.36 24.16 26.49
CA THR A 517 -16.75 22.78 26.73
C THR A 517 -17.71 22.34 25.64
N ARG A 518 -17.37 21.24 24.96
CA ARG A 518 -18.25 20.56 24.01
C ARG A 518 -19.65 20.48 24.65
N PRO A 519 -20.73 20.97 24.02
CA PRO A 519 -21.93 20.17 24.03
C PRO A 519 -21.55 18.92 23.22
N SER A 520 -21.37 17.78 23.89
CA SER A 520 -21.28 16.52 23.17
C SER A 520 -22.45 16.46 22.17
N PRO A 521 -22.27 15.91 20.96
CA PRO A 521 -23.39 15.72 20.03
C PRO A 521 -24.47 14.79 20.64
N PHE A 522 -24.13 14.11 21.74
CA PHE A 522 -25.08 13.68 22.76
C PHE A 522 -25.52 14.85 23.65
N VAL A 523 -26.37 15.74 23.13
CA VAL A 523 -27.40 16.30 24.03
C VAL A 523 -28.27 15.11 24.42
N SER A 524 -27.86 14.51 25.53
CA SER A 524 -28.36 13.29 26.11
C SER A 524 -29.86 13.43 26.37
N SER A 525 -30.64 12.93 25.40
CA SER A 525 -32.08 12.78 25.51
C SER A 525 -32.45 11.57 26.38
N SER A 526 -31.49 10.70 26.69
CA SER A 526 -31.70 9.56 27.59
C SER A 526 -31.15 9.83 28.98
N ALA A 527 -32.00 9.73 30.00
CA ALA A 527 -31.62 9.85 31.41
C ALA A 527 -30.46 8.91 31.80
N ARG A 528 -30.31 7.77 31.10
CA ARG A 528 -29.22 6.79 31.25
C ARG A 528 -27.83 7.34 30.98
N LEU A 529 -27.63 8.12 29.92
CA LEU A 529 -26.30 8.64 29.58
C LEU A 529 -25.88 9.79 30.50
N ARG A 530 -26.85 10.56 31.04
CA ARG A 530 -26.56 11.54 32.11
C ARG A 530 -26.16 10.87 33.43
N ALA A 531 -26.77 9.71 33.73
CA ALA A 531 -26.38 8.93 34.90
C ALA A 531 -24.94 8.41 34.77
N LEU A 532 -24.55 7.90 33.59
CA LEU A 532 -23.17 7.50 33.31
C LEU A 532 -22.19 8.68 33.40
N GLU A 533 -22.53 9.85 32.85
CA GLU A 533 -21.71 11.07 32.96
C GLU A 533 -21.47 11.47 34.42
N SER A 534 -22.48 11.34 35.29
CA SER A 534 -22.33 11.60 36.73
C SER A 534 -21.45 10.58 37.46
N VAL A 535 -21.32 9.36 36.93
CA VAL A 535 -20.44 8.31 37.49
C VAL A 535 -18.99 8.54 37.07
N TYR A 536 -18.74 8.89 35.81
CA TYR A 536 -17.40 9.28 35.32
C TYR A 536 -16.88 10.56 35.97
N ALA A 537 -17.78 11.48 36.37
CA ALA A 537 -17.44 12.72 37.07
C ALA A 537 -17.31 12.55 38.60
N SER A 538 -17.46 11.33 39.14
CA SER A 538 -17.34 11.09 40.58
C SER A 538 -15.86 11.08 41.02
N GLU A 539 -15.56 11.60 42.21
CA GLU A 539 -14.21 11.57 42.79
C GLU A 539 -13.66 10.13 42.91
N ALA A 540 -14.56 9.14 43.06
CA ALA A 540 -14.21 7.72 43.12
C ALA A 540 -13.59 7.20 41.80
N TRP A 541 -14.07 7.65 40.64
CA TRP A 541 -13.52 7.28 39.33
C TRP A 541 -12.13 7.88 39.10
N ALA A 542 -11.89 9.10 39.58
CA ALA A 542 -10.59 9.77 39.49
C ALA A 542 -9.52 9.13 40.41
N THR A 543 -9.93 8.43 41.46
CA THR A 543 -9.05 7.72 42.40
C THR A 543 -8.83 6.24 42.08
N ASP A 544 -9.50 5.68 41.06
CA ASP A 544 -9.32 4.28 40.67
C ASP A 544 -7.93 4.09 40.01
N PRO A 545 -7.05 3.21 40.52
CA PRO A 545 -5.75 2.96 39.91
C PRO A 545 -5.86 2.47 38.46
N ALA A 546 -6.96 1.84 38.06
CA ALA A 546 -7.16 1.38 36.69
C ALA A 546 -7.47 2.54 35.72
N SER A 547 -8.26 3.53 36.14
CA SER A 547 -8.55 4.73 35.35
C SER A 547 -7.32 5.63 35.26
N ALA A 548 -6.58 5.79 36.36
CA ALA A 548 -5.31 6.50 36.40
C ALA A 548 -4.24 5.83 35.52
N ALA A 549 -4.20 4.48 35.49
CA ALA A 549 -3.31 3.74 34.60
C ALA A 549 -3.72 3.86 33.12
N LEU A 550 -5.01 3.91 32.81
CA LEU A 550 -5.53 4.14 31.46
C LEU A 550 -5.25 5.58 30.97
N GLU A 551 -5.45 6.57 31.83
CA GLU A 551 -5.11 7.98 31.58
C GLU A 551 -3.58 8.16 31.45
N ALA A 552 -2.78 7.49 32.29
CA ALA A 552 -1.32 7.46 32.20
C ALA A 552 -0.84 6.77 30.91
N ALA A 553 -1.47 5.67 30.50
CA ALA A 553 -1.17 4.99 29.24
C ALA A 553 -1.58 5.83 28.02
N ALA A 554 -2.70 6.55 28.09
CA ALA A 554 -3.15 7.47 27.06
C ALA A 554 -2.23 8.70 26.93
N THR A 555 -1.79 9.27 28.06
CA THR A 555 -0.85 10.41 28.09
C THR A 555 0.57 10.01 27.70
N ALA A 556 1.04 8.82 28.10
CA ALA A 556 2.32 8.26 27.65
C ALA A 556 2.38 8.09 26.12
N ARG A 557 1.24 7.73 25.49
CA ARG A 557 1.08 7.66 24.03
C ARG A 557 1.16 9.02 23.34
N VAL A 558 0.64 10.07 23.98
CA VAL A 558 0.70 11.45 23.45
C VAL A 558 2.12 12.02 23.56
N THR A 559 2.87 11.65 24.60
CA THR A 559 4.27 12.08 24.78
C THR A 559 5.26 11.33 23.88
N SER A 560 4.97 10.10 23.44
CA SER A 560 5.83 9.39 22.49
C SER A 560 5.72 9.90 21.05
N THR A 561 4.80 10.83 20.77
CA THR A 561 4.62 11.46 19.46
C THR A 561 5.22 12.87 19.35
N GLY A 562 6.02 13.33 20.33
CA GLY A 562 6.65 14.66 20.30
C GLY A 562 8.11 14.70 20.74
N GLY A 563 9.02 14.71 19.75
CA GLY A 563 10.44 15.11 19.84
C GLY A 563 11.44 13.97 20.10
N GLU A 564 12.57 13.82 19.41
CA GLU A 564 13.15 14.48 18.23
C GLU A 564 14.37 13.62 17.79
N SER A 565 14.80 13.84 16.55
CA SER A 565 15.82 13.18 15.72
C SER A 565 17.25 12.96 16.26
N GLY A 566 17.90 11.90 15.74
CA GLY A 566 19.36 11.70 15.68
C GLY A 566 19.72 10.42 14.88
N ASP A 567 20.20 10.61 13.66
CA ASP A 567 20.25 9.69 12.50
C ASP A 567 21.40 8.64 12.50
N GLY A 568 21.21 7.52 11.77
CA GLY A 568 22.16 6.40 11.71
C GLY A 568 21.85 5.18 10.81
N GLY A 569 21.16 5.39 9.68
CA GLY A 569 21.21 4.67 8.38
C GLY A 569 21.50 3.15 8.17
N ALA A 570 20.57 2.54 7.39
CA ALA A 570 20.74 1.69 6.18
C ALA A 570 20.48 0.16 6.31
N ALA A 571 19.83 -0.54 5.36
CA ALA A 571 19.07 -0.20 4.14
C ALA A 571 18.46 -1.47 3.51
N ALA A 572 17.35 -1.29 2.76
CA ALA A 572 17.04 -1.82 1.42
C ALA A 572 15.62 -2.42 1.29
N ALA A 573 14.87 -2.29 0.19
CA ALA A 573 14.80 -1.32 -0.92
C ALA A 573 13.59 -1.76 -1.77
N ALA A 574 12.57 -0.91 -1.93
CA ALA A 574 11.60 -0.98 -3.02
C ALA A 574 11.16 0.46 -3.38
N SER A 575 11.01 0.66 -4.68
CA SER A 575 10.95 1.90 -5.47
C SER A 575 10.40 3.17 -4.80
N GLY A 576 11.24 4.20 -4.80
CA GLY A 576 10.96 5.51 -4.24
C GLY A 576 10.07 6.38 -5.12
N ASN A 577 8.85 6.61 -4.65
CA ASN A 577 8.23 7.92 -4.73
C ASN A 577 8.48 8.60 -3.37
N LYS A 578 9.37 9.57 -3.36
CA LYS A 578 9.80 10.30 -2.17
C LYS A 578 8.60 11.12 -1.67
N VAL A 579 7.81 10.57 -0.75
CA VAL A 579 6.90 11.36 0.07
C VAL A 579 7.80 12.17 0.99
N VAL A 580 8.11 13.38 0.55
CA VAL A 580 8.67 14.43 1.39
C VAL A 580 7.70 14.58 2.54
N ALA A 581 8.13 14.21 3.75
CA ALA A 581 7.49 14.64 4.97
C ALA A 581 7.47 16.17 4.92
N ALA A 582 6.33 16.73 4.55
CA ALA A 582 6.11 18.17 4.59
C ALA A 582 6.33 18.57 6.05
N GLY A 583 7.44 19.28 6.29
CA GLY A 583 7.80 19.79 7.59
C GLY A 583 6.62 20.56 8.16
N GLY A 584 6.23 20.24 9.39
CA GLY A 584 5.44 21.14 10.19
C GLY A 584 6.28 22.38 10.43
N GLU A 585 6.17 23.38 9.56
CA GLU A 585 6.69 24.71 9.85
C GLU A 585 6.02 25.18 11.14
N GLU A 586 6.80 25.38 12.20
CA GLU A 586 6.33 26.15 13.36
C GLU A 586 5.91 27.53 12.86
N VAL A 587 4.59 27.74 12.78
CA VAL A 587 4.04 29.02 12.31
C VAL A 587 4.38 30.08 13.35
N SER A 588 5.31 30.97 13.01
CA SER A 588 5.61 32.17 13.82
C SER A 588 4.31 32.89 14.20
N GLU A 589 4.19 33.32 15.47
CA GLU A 589 2.98 33.99 16.00
C GLU A 589 2.55 35.18 15.13
N GLU A 590 3.51 35.87 14.50
CA GLU A 590 3.25 36.98 13.57
C GLU A 590 2.56 36.52 12.27
N ARG A 591 3.02 35.40 11.68
CA ARG A 591 2.41 34.80 10.47
C ARG A 591 0.98 34.32 10.77
N ALA A 592 0.78 33.72 11.94
CA ALA A 592 -0.52 33.26 12.38
C ALA A 592 -1.51 34.44 12.59
N ALA A 593 -1.04 35.56 13.13
CA ALA A 593 -1.83 36.79 13.26
C ALA A 593 -2.18 37.42 11.90
N LEU A 594 -1.27 37.39 10.93
CA LEU A 594 -1.52 37.85 9.56
C LEU A 594 -2.55 36.96 8.83
N GLY A 595 -2.49 35.64 8.99
CA GLY A 595 -3.49 34.71 8.45
C GLY A 595 -4.89 34.93 9.06
N LEU A 596 -4.95 35.25 10.36
CA LEU A 596 -6.20 35.63 11.03
C LEU A 596 -6.75 36.96 10.48
N LEU A 597 -5.90 37.97 10.30
CA LEU A 597 -6.28 39.26 9.71
C LEU A 597 -6.83 39.09 8.29
N LEU A 598 -6.15 38.29 7.46
CA LEU A 598 -6.60 37.96 6.10
C LEU A 598 -8.01 37.33 6.11
N THR A 599 -8.23 36.39 7.02
CA THR A 599 -9.53 35.70 7.17
C THR A 599 -10.63 36.69 7.57
N LYS A 600 -10.40 37.56 8.56
CA LYS A 600 -11.37 38.56 8.99
C LYS A 600 -11.74 39.53 7.86
N LEU A 601 -10.75 40.04 7.13
CA LEU A 601 -10.95 40.95 6.00
C LEU A 601 -11.73 40.28 4.86
N PHE A 602 -11.42 39.01 4.56
CA PHE A 602 -12.16 38.22 3.57
C PHE A 602 -13.65 38.09 3.95
N ILE A 603 -13.95 37.75 5.20
CA ILE A 603 -15.34 37.60 5.68
C ILE A 603 -16.05 38.95 5.66
N PHE A 604 -15.37 40.03 6.04
CA PHE A 604 -15.91 41.40 5.97
C PHE A 604 -16.31 41.79 4.54
N LEU A 605 -15.40 41.63 3.58
CA LEU A 605 -15.66 41.92 2.16
C LEU A 605 -16.78 41.04 1.62
N LYS A 606 -16.83 39.76 2.00
CA LYS A 606 -17.93 38.87 1.58
C LYS A 606 -19.29 39.37 2.09
N LYS A 607 -19.42 39.73 3.38
CA LYS A 607 -20.70 40.19 3.96
C LYS A 607 -21.14 41.57 3.43
N LYS A 608 -20.21 42.48 3.15
CA LYS A 608 -20.52 43.88 2.78
C LYS A 608 -20.46 44.17 1.27
N ALA A 609 -19.61 43.46 0.53
CA ALA A 609 -19.31 43.73 -0.88
C ALA A 609 -19.63 42.54 -1.82
N GLY A 610 -19.93 41.35 -1.26
CA GLY A 610 -20.28 40.14 -2.01
C GLY A 610 -19.09 39.27 -2.42
N ASN A 611 -19.39 38.10 -3.00
CA ASN A 611 -18.38 37.07 -3.34
C ASN A 611 -17.31 37.57 -4.32
N HIS A 612 -17.68 38.37 -5.33
CA HIS A 612 -16.74 38.83 -6.35
C HIS A 612 -15.63 39.73 -5.77
N ALA A 613 -15.99 40.64 -4.84
CA ALA A 613 -15.01 41.51 -4.18
C ALA A 613 -14.09 40.71 -3.25
N ALA A 614 -14.62 39.70 -2.54
CA ALA A 614 -13.84 38.84 -1.66
C ALA A 614 -12.83 37.97 -2.42
N LEU A 615 -13.20 37.45 -3.60
CA LEU A 615 -12.27 36.71 -4.47
C LEU A 615 -11.24 37.63 -5.12
N LYS A 616 -11.65 38.83 -5.55
CA LYS A 616 -10.73 39.83 -6.09
C LYS A 616 -9.67 40.22 -5.05
N PHE A 617 -10.06 40.32 -3.78
CA PHE A 617 -9.13 40.53 -2.67
C PHE A 617 -8.13 39.39 -2.54
N LEU A 618 -8.57 38.13 -2.48
CA LEU A 618 -7.65 36.99 -2.40
C LEU A 618 -6.70 36.94 -3.60
N ASN A 619 -7.19 37.20 -4.81
CA ASN A 619 -6.34 37.26 -6.00
C ASN A 619 -5.32 38.40 -5.93
N ALA A 620 -5.72 39.59 -5.49
CA ALA A 620 -4.83 40.74 -5.33
C ALA A 620 -3.75 40.52 -4.25
N VAL A 621 -4.07 39.76 -3.19
CA VAL A 621 -3.07 39.33 -2.20
C VAL A 621 -2.03 38.41 -2.84
N GLN A 622 -2.45 37.49 -3.70
CA GLN A 622 -1.50 36.60 -4.41
C GLN A 622 -0.69 37.36 -5.47
N GLU A 623 -1.30 38.25 -6.25
CA GLU A 623 -0.59 39.10 -7.23
C GLU A 623 0.47 39.99 -6.54
N GLY A 624 0.17 40.52 -5.35
CA GLY A 624 1.13 41.28 -4.56
C GLY A 624 2.35 40.47 -4.10
N ARG A 625 2.16 39.17 -3.87
CA ARG A 625 3.25 38.22 -3.52
C ARG A 625 4.05 37.75 -4.73
N MET A 626 3.55 38.00 -5.95
CA MET A 626 4.20 37.64 -7.22
C MET A 626 5.12 38.75 -7.75
N SER A 627 5.47 39.75 -6.91
CA SER A 627 6.17 40.98 -7.33
C SER A 627 7.70 40.93 -7.16
N GLY A 628 8.32 39.75 -7.19
CA GLY A 628 9.77 39.55 -7.31
C GLY A 628 10.15 39.14 -8.73
N MET A 629 10.74 40.07 -9.50
CA MET A 629 11.35 39.91 -10.83
C MET A 629 11.08 38.58 -11.57
N ALA A 630 9.92 38.49 -12.23
CA ALA A 630 9.63 37.46 -13.22
C ALA A 630 10.49 37.68 -14.48
N GLY A 631 11.69 37.12 -14.48
CA GLY A 631 12.62 37.13 -15.61
C GLY A 631 13.38 35.81 -15.71
N PHE A 632 12.90 34.90 -16.56
CA PHE A 632 13.63 33.76 -17.12
C PHE A 632 14.12 32.63 -16.19
N PHE A 633 14.19 32.83 -14.87
CA PHE A 633 14.47 31.79 -13.87
C PHE A 633 13.34 31.84 -12.83
N GLY A 634 12.68 30.71 -12.58
CA GLY A 634 11.42 30.60 -11.83
C GLY A 634 11.30 31.54 -10.62
N GLY A 635 10.26 32.38 -10.64
CA GLY A 635 9.98 33.33 -9.56
C GLY A 635 9.43 32.60 -8.33
N GLY A 636 10.11 32.76 -7.19
CA GLY A 636 9.56 32.38 -5.89
C GLY A 636 8.42 33.32 -5.49
N MET A 637 7.46 32.82 -4.70
CA MET A 637 6.46 33.67 -4.05
C MET A 637 7.06 34.30 -2.80
N ASP A 638 6.90 35.62 -2.65
CA ASP A 638 7.30 36.29 -1.42
C ASP A 638 6.42 35.86 -0.23
N ASP A 639 7.00 35.91 0.98
CA ASP A 639 6.29 35.70 2.24
C ASP A 639 5.07 36.63 2.38
N LEU A 640 4.06 36.18 3.12
CA LEU A 640 2.88 36.99 3.38
C LEU A 640 3.23 38.18 4.29
N GLN A 641 3.31 39.38 3.72
CA GLN A 641 3.56 40.63 4.44
C GLN A 641 2.27 41.46 4.64
N GLN A 642 2.28 42.31 5.67
CA GLN A 642 1.17 43.22 5.96
C GLN A 642 0.87 44.19 4.80
N SER A 643 1.91 44.62 4.08
CA SER A 643 1.83 45.50 2.90
C SER A 643 0.98 44.88 1.78
N HIS A 644 1.13 43.57 1.54
CA HIS A 644 0.37 42.85 0.51
C HIS A 644 -1.13 42.84 0.83
N ILE A 645 -1.48 42.59 2.10
CA ILE A 645 -2.87 42.56 2.57
C ILE A 645 -3.50 43.95 2.49
N GLN A 646 -2.76 44.99 2.89
CA GLN A 646 -3.26 46.37 2.87
C GLN A 646 -3.53 46.86 1.44
N ASN A 647 -2.57 46.68 0.52
CA ASN A 647 -2.72 47.09 -0.87
C ASN A 647 -3.86 46.32 -1.57
N ALA A 648 -3.97 45.01 -1.30
CA ALA A 648 -5.06 44.21 -1.82
C ALA A 648 -6.42 44.63 -1.28
N PHE A 649 -6.51 45.00 0.00
CA PHE A 649 -7.75 45.48 0.61
C PHE A 649 -8.20 46.80 0.01
N GLU A 650 -7.28 47.75 -0.17
CA GLU A 650 -7.57 49.04 -0.82
C GLU A 650 -8.05 48.84 -2.27
N GLY A 651 -7.46 47.91 -3.03
CA GLY A 651 -7.84 47.61 -4.42
C GLY A 651 -9.14 46.83 -4.61
N ALA A 652 -9.55 46.04 -3.61
CA ALA A 652 -10.80 45.26 -3.61
C ALA A 652 -11.97 46.01 -2.95
N TYR A 653 -11.71 47.12 -2.26
CA TYR A 653 -12.73 47.87 -1.53
C TYR A 653 -13.76 48.50 -2.48
N PRO A 654 -15.07 48.27 -2.27
CA PRO A 654 -16.11 48.82 -3.14
C PRO A 654 -16.20 50.35 -3.01
N ARG A 655 -16.23 51.04 -4.16
CA ARG A 655 -16.33 52.52 -4.24
C ARG A 655 -17.57 53.11 -3.54
N GLY A 656 -18.62 52.32 -3.34
CA GLY A 656 -19.84 52.72 -2.62
C GLY A 656 -19.68 52.79 -1.10
N LEU A 657 -18.90 51.89 -0.50
CA LEU A 657 -18.66 51.82 0.95
C LEU A 657 -17.55 52.79 1.39
N ALA A 658 -16.71 53.23 0.45
CA ALA A 658 -15.66 54.24 0.66
C ALA A 658 -16.21 55.62 1.07
N LYS A 659 -17.51 55.85 0.86
CA LYS A 659 -18.20 57.08 1.29
C LYS A 659 -18.59 57.07 2.77
N THR A 660 -18.74 55.90 3.39
CA THR A 660 -19.21 55.73 4.77
C THR A 660 -18.11 55.30 5.74
N LEU A 661 -17.12 54.53 5.27
CA LEU A 661 -15.92 54.16 6.02
C LEU A 661 -14.72 54.14 5.05
N PRO A 662 -13.67 54.95 5.28
CA PRO A 662 -12.43 54.88 4.54
C PRO A 662 -11.78 53.49 4.66
N ALA A 663 -11.17 53.00 3.57
CA ALA A 663 -10.52 51.69 3.56
C ALA A 663 -9.38 51.59 4.60
N ARG A 664 -8.59 52.67 4.78
CA ARG A 664 -7.50 52.72 5.76
C ARG A 664 -7.99 52.65 7.20
N THR A 665 -9.03 53.40 7.55
CA THR A 665 -9.60 53.36 8.91
C THR A 665 -10.24 52.01 9.23
N ALA A 666 -10.87 51.36 8.24
CA ALA A 666 -11.41 50.02 8.43
C ALA A 666 -10.30 48.98 8.67
N PHE A 667 -9.21 49.04 7.90
CA PHE A 667 -8.05 48.18 8.07
C PHE A 667 -7.38 48.39 9.45
N ASP A 668 -7.22 49.65 9.87
CA ASP A 668 -6.65 50.00 11.18
C ASP A 668 -7.52 49.52 12.35
N GLN A 669 -8.86 49.56 12.20
CA GLN A 669 -9.82 49.03 13.20
C GLN A 669 -9.78 47.50 13.33
N PHE A 670 -9.52 46.77 12.24
CA PHE A 670 -9.31 45.32 12.30
C PHE A 670 -7.95 44.95 12.91
N LYS A 671 -6.94 45.79 12.71
CA LYS A 671 -5.61 45.64 13.33
C LYS A 671 -5.61 45.96 14.82
N SER A 672 -6.34 46.99 15.25
CA SER A 672 -6.45 47.40 16.67
C SER A 672 -7.36 46.49 17.51
N GLY A 673 -8.14 45.61 16.87
CA GLY A 673 -9.05 44.68 17.56
C GLY A 673 -10.33 45.32 18.10
N GLU A 674 -10.67 46.53 17.67
CA GLU A 674 -11.91 47.23 18.05
C GLU A 674 -13.16 46.58 17.46
N LEU A 675 -13.03 45.88 16.32
CA LEU A 675 -14.13 45.21 15.62
C LEU A 675 -14.10 43.68 15.82
N LYS A 676 -14.82 43.19 16.84
CA LYS A 676 -14.87 41.75 17.21
C LYS A 676 -15.96 40.94 16.49
N ASP A 677 -16.86 41.60 15.75
CA ASP A 677 -18.04 40.99 15.11
C ASP A 677 -17.74 39.84 14.12
N TYR A 678 -16.48 39.68 13.72
CA TYR A 678 -16.03 38.70 12.72
C TYR A 678 -15.15 37.60 13.30
N ASP A 679 -14.86 37.64 14.60
CA ASP A 679 -13.97 36.69 15.27
C ASP A 679 -14.61 35.30 15.37
N ASP A 680 -15.90 35.23 15.71
CA ASP A 680 -16.66 33.97 15.72
C ASP A 680 -16.72 33.31 14.34
N ALA A 681 -16.82 34.12 13.28
CA ALA A 681 -16.85 33.63 11.91
C ALA A 681 -15.47 33.15 11.42
N ALA A 682 -14.38 33.74 11.92
CA ALA A 682 -13.02 33.25 11.69
C ALA A 682 -12.72 31.99 12.52
N ALA A 683 -13.26 31.87 13.74
CA ALA A 683 -13.17 30.67 14.57
C ALA A 683 -14.00 29.49 14.03
N ALA A 684 -15.05 29.76 13.25
CA ALA A 684 -15.88 28.73 12.63
C ALA A 684 -15.09 27.77 11.72
N GLY A 685 -14.00 28.23 11.09
CA GLY A 685 -13.10 27.37 10.30
C GLY A 685 -12.39 26.32 11.15
N LYS A 686 -11.93 26.68 12.36
CA LYS A 686 -11.30 25.74 13.30
C LYS A 686 -12.31 24.77 13.90
N ARG A 687 -13.53 25.23 14.19
CA ARG A 687 -14.65 24.37 14.61
C ARG A 687 -14.99 23.33 13.53
N PHE A 688 -15.00 23.73 12.26
CA PHE A 688 -15.20 22.81 11.14
C PHE A 688 -14.19 21.66 11.15
N LEU A 689 -12.90 21.94 11.38
CA LEU A 689 -11.87 20.90 11.46
C LEU A 689 -12.12 19.92 12.61
N GLN A 690 -12.52 20.42 13.77
CA GLN A 690 -12.80 19.60 14.95
C GLN A 690 -14.06 18.73 14.75
N ASP A 691 -15.13 19.35 14.27
CA ASP A 691 -16.42 18.70 14.04
C ASP A 691 -16.30 17.63 12.95
N LYS A 692 -15.54 17.92 11.89
CA LYS A 692 -15.29 16.98 10.79
C LYS A 692 -14.11 16.05 11.02
N GLY A 693 -13.29 16.26 12.05
CA GLY A 693 -12.12 15.43 12.39
C GLY A 693 -11.02 15.46 11.34
N ILE A 694 -10.87 16.58 10.63
CA ILE A 694 -9.81 16.81 9.64
C ILE A 694 -8.55 17.26 10.39
N GLY A 695 -7.52 16.41 10.41
CA GLY A 695 -6.30 16.65 11.19
C GLY A 695 -5.17 17.35 10.44
N GLU A 696 -5.05 17.14 9.13
CA GLU A 696 -3.96 17.68 8.31
C GLU A 696 -4.49 18.73 7.35
N LEU A 697 -3.78 19.86 7.28
CA LEU A 697 -4.02 20.94 6.33
C LEU A 697 -2.76 21.17 5.50
N PRO A 698 -2.92 21.56 4.22
CA PRO A 698 -4.18 21.78 3.52
C PRO A 698 -4.81 20.47 3.00
N CYS A 699 -6.14 20.47 2.86
CA CYS A 699 -6.87 19.35 2.30
C CYS A 699 -7.99 19.82 1.36
N VAL A 700 -8.35 18.97 0.40
CA VAL A 700 -9.46 19.21 -0.53
C VAL A 700 -10.53 18.15 -0.33
N LEU A 701 -11.77 18.59 -0.22
CA LEU A 701 -12.95 17.72 -0.17
C LEU A 701 -13.60 17.70 -1.55
N THR A 702 -13.50 16.58 -2.27
CA THR A 702 -14.15 16.37 -3.58
C THR A 702 -15.43 15.55 -3.38
N ASN A 703 -16.60 16.18 -3.50
CA ASN A 703 -17.91 15.55 -3.22
C ASN A 703 -17.95 14.78 -1.87
N GLY A 704 -17.26 15.31 -0.86
CA GLY A 704 -17.15 14.74 0.48
C GLY A 704 -15.95 13.79 0.71
N VAL A 705 -15.20 13.40 -0.32
CA VAL A 705 -13.99 12.59 -0.17
C VAL A 705 -12.82 13.49 0.23
N ILE A 706 -12.12 13.16 1.33
CA ILE A 706 -10.91 13.89 1.74
C ILE A 706 -9.73 13.46 0.87
N SER A 707 -9.02 14.44 0.33
CA SER A 707 -7.67 14.27 -0.22
C SER A 707 -6.74 15.23 0.50
N ALA A 708 -5.72 14.68 1.19
CA ALA A 708 -4.62 15.47 1.72
C ALA A 708 -3.79 16.01 0.56
N VAL A 709 -3.24 17.21 0.73
CA VAL A 709 -2.49 17.91 -0.33
C VAL A 709 -1.05 18.14 0.12
N SER A 710 -0.09 17.68 -0.68
CA SER A 710 1.35 17.84 -0.49
C SER A 710 1.94 18.94 -1.37
N GLU A 711 3.27 19.00 -1.48
CA GLU A 711 3.98 19.94 -2.37
C GLU A 711 3.58 19.79 -3.85
N ASN A 712 3.13 18.59 -4.27
CA ASN A 712 2.63 18.31 -5.62
C ASN A 712 1.13 18.62 -5.77
N TYR A 713 0.68 19.71 -5.17
CA TYR A 713 -0.74 20.03 -5.02
C TYR A 713 -1.54 20.03 -6.34
N GLU A 714 -0.95 20.51 -7.44
CA GLU A 714 -1.65 20.56 -8.74
C GLU A 714 -2.04 19.17 -9.25
N GLN A 715 -1.12 18.21 -9.17
CA GLN A 715 -1.33 16.84 -9.64
C GLN A 715 -2.34 16.11 -8.76
N GLU A 716 -2.22 16.25 -7.44
CA GLU A 716 -3.11 15.59 -6.48
C GLU A 716 -4.54 16.13 -6.58
N ILE A 717 -4.74 17.45 -6.72
CA ILE A 717 -6.06 18.05 -6.90
C ILE A 717 -6.70 17.58 -8.21
N MET A 718 -5.94 17.54 -9.30
CA MET A 718 -6.45 17.07 -10.60
C MET A 718 -6.71 15.57 -10.61
N GLN A 719 -5.91 14.76 -9.90
CA GLN A 719 -6.13 13.33 -9.73
C GLN A 719 -7.38 13.07 -8.89
N ALA A 720 -7.58 13.81 -7.80
CA ALA A 720 -8.80 13.74 -6.98
C ALA A 720 -10.03 14.09 -7.81
N LEU A 721 -9.97 15.17 -8.61
CA LEU A 721 -11.04 15.55 -9.53
C LEU A 721 -11.30 14.47 -10.61
N SER A 722 -10.26 13.90 -11.20
CA SER A 722 -10.35 12.83 -12.20
C SER A 722 -10.99 11.56 -11.65
N SER A 723 -10.62 11.20 -10.42
CA SER A 723 -11.18 10.04 -9.73
C SER A 723 -12.68 10.22 -9.47
N GLU A 724 -13.10 11.38 -8.94
CA GLU A 724 -14.52 11.66 -8.70
C GLU A 724 -15.30 11.82 -10.00
N HIS A 725 -14.72 12.40 -11.05
CA HIS A 725 -15.36 12.47 -12.37
C HIS A 725 -15.73 11.07 -12.89
N ARG A 726 -14.81 10.10 -12.78
CA ARG A 726 -15.07 8.70 -13.13
C ARG A 726 -16.14 8.07 -12.23
N THR A 727 -16.05 8.26 -10.91
CA THR A 727 -17.02 7.72 -9.95
C THR A 727 -18.44 8.22 -10.23
N VAL A 728 -18.60 9.53 -10.43
CA VAL A 728 -19.90 10.12 -10.78
C VAL A 728 -20.35 9.66 -12.17
N GLY A 729 -19.44 9.53 -13.14
CA GLY A 729 -19.75 8.97 -14.45
C GLY A 729 -20.34 7.57 -14.37
N GLN A 730 -19.78 6.71 -13.50
CA GLN A 730 -20.33 5.39 -13.21
C GLN A 730 -21.72 5.47 -12.55
N MET A 731 -21.96 6.42 -11.65
CA MET A 731 -23.28 6.63 -11.04
C MET A 731 -24.33 7.03 -12.08
N ILE A 732 -23.99 7.90 -13.03
CA ILE A 732 -24.89 8.28 -14.14
C ILE A 732 -25.15 7.08 -15.05
N MET A 733 -24.11 6.31 -15.41
CA MET A 733 -24.26 5.09 -16.23
C MET A 733 -25.16 4.03 -15.57
N ARG A 734 -25.07 3.89 -14.25
CA ARG A 734 -25.93 2.99 -13.45
C ARG A 734 -27.34 3.54 -13.23
N GLY A 735 -27.64 4.76 -13.69
CA GLY A 735 -28.94 5.41 -13.49
C GLY A 735 -29.20 5.86 -12.06
N LEU A 736 -28.18 5.92 -11.19
CA LEU A 736 -28.30 6.39 -9.81
C LEU A 736 -28.48 7.92 -9.75
N LEU A 737 -27.99 8.64 -10.76
CA LEU A 737 -28.16 10.08 -10.92
C LEU A 737 -28.99 10.34 -12.19
N THR A 738 -30.16 10.97 -12.02
CA THR A 738 -31.06 11.30 -13.14
C THR A 738 -31.21 12.80 -13.34
N ASP A 739 -31.56 13.19 -14.57
CA ASP A 739 -31.75 14.60 -14.93
C ASP A 739 -32.94 15.26 -14.20
N GLU A 740 -33.85 14.48 -13.63
CA GLU A 740 -35.03 14.97 -12.91
C GLU A 740 -34.74 15.38 -11.45
N MET A 741 -33.61 14.92 -10.90
CA MET A 741 -33.22 15.22 -9.53
C MET A 741 -32.84 16.70 -9.39
N THR A 742 -33.31 17.33 -8.30
CA THR A 742 -33.06 18.75 -8.03
C THR A 742 -31.74 19.00 -7.30
N ASP A 743 -31.30 18.07 -6.45
CA ASP A 743 -30.11 18.22 -5.59
C ASP A 743 -29.12 17.05 -5.74
N HIS A 744 -28.23 17.19 -6.72
CA HIS A 744 -27.24 16.16 -7.07
C HIS A 744 -26.16 15.97 -5.99
N PRO A 745 -25.62 17.02 -5.34
CA PRO A 745 -24.64 16.87 -4.26
C PRO A 745 -25.13 16.01 -3.10
N SER A 746 -26.36 16.24 -2.64
CA SER A 746 -26.93 15.48 -1.52
C SER A 746 -27.17 14.01 -1.89
N GLU A 747 -27.56 13.73 -3.12
CA GLU A 747 -27.75 12.35 -3.58
C GLU A 747 -26.41 11.61 -3.69
N ILE A 748 -25.37 12.27 -4.20
CA ILE A 748 -24.01 11.71 -4.21
C ILE A 748 -23.53 11.38 -2.79
N LEU A 749 -23.82 12.24 -1.81
CA LEU A 749 -23.49 12.00 -0.40
C LEU A 749 -24.26 10.82 0.20
N LYS A 750 -25.55 10.65 -0.12
CA LYS A 750 -26.34 9.49 0.33
C LYS A 750 -25.81 8.18 -0.24
N GLN A 751 -25.51 8.16 -1.53
CA GLN A 751 -25.02 6.96 -2.22
C GLN A 751 -23.62 6.53 -1.72
N GLY A 752 -22.82 7.47 -1.22
CA GLY A 752 -21.50 7.17 -0.64
C GLY A 752 -21.47 7.04 0.88
N ASN A 753 -22.60 6.81 1.55
CA ASN A 753 -22.71 6.68 3.01
C ASN A 753 -21.97 7.80 3.76
N ALA A 754 -22.37 9.05 3.52
CA ALA A 754 -21.70 10.19 4.12
C ALA A 754 -21.70 10.14 5.66
N PHE A 755 -20.51 10.22 6.25
CA PHE A 755 -20.33 10.31 7.68
C PHE A 755 -20.37 11.78 8.14
N PRO A 756 -20.91 12.05 9.34
CA PRO A 756 -20.91 13.40 9.88
C PRO A 756 -19.50 13.89 10.27
N ARG A 757 -18.61 12.96 10.65
CA ARG A 757 -17.25 13.20 11.14
C ARG A 757 -16.29 12.11 10.67
N TYR A 758 -15.08 12.51 10.28
CA TYR A 758 -13.95 11.63 10.02
C TYR A 758 -13.24 11.29 11.32
N SER A 759 -12.92 10.02 11.54
CA SER A 759 -12.06 9.60 12.63
C SER A 759 -10.91 8.78 12.06
N LYS A 760 -9.71 9.35 12.04
CA LYS A 760 -8.49 8.63 11.63
C LYS A 760 -8.27 7.38 12.48
N GLU A 761 -8.60 7.46 13.77
CA GLU A 761 -8.41 6.36 14.74
C GLU A 761 -9.28 5.13 14.43
N LEU A 762 -10.48 5.32 13.88
CA LEU A 762 -11.35 4.20 13.48
C LEU A 762 -10.94 3.57 12.15
N LEU A 763 -10.04 4.23 11.40
CA LEU A 763 -9.54 3.77 10.11
C LEU A 763 -8.10 3.24 10.21
N LEU A 764 -7.59 3.10 11.43
CA LEU A 764 -6.31 2.45 11.66
C LEU A 764 -6.39 0.97 11.24
N PRO A 765 -5.35 0.42 10.62
CA PRO A 765 -5.29 -1.01 10.34
C PRO A 765 -5.37 -1.78 11.66
N THR A 766 -5.98 -2.97 11.65
CA THR A 766 -6.19 -3.79 12.85
C THR A 766 -4.88 -4.05 13.62
N SER A 767 -3.74 -4.06 12.94
CA SER A 767 -2.40 -4.18 13.53
C SER A 767 -2.00 -3.01 14.44
N ALA A 768 -2.54 -1.82 14.23
CA ALA A 768 -2.32 -0.66 15.08
C ALA A 768 -3.32 -0.59 16.26
N ILE A 769 -4.32 -1.47 16.29
CA ILE A 769 -5.32 -1.56 17.35
C ILE A 769 -4.81 -2.54 18.40
N THR A 770 -4.15 -2.02 19.44
CA THR A 770 -3.86 -2.82 20.65
C THR A 770 -5.17 -3.09 21.39
N LEU A 771 -5.68 -4.32 21.26
CA LEU A 771 -6.77 -4.83 22.08
C LEU A 771 -6.29 -4.94 23.53
N ALA A 772 -6.67 -3.98 24.37
CA ALA A 772 -6.44 -4.11 25.80
C ALA A 772 -7.32 -5.25 26.34
N PRO A 773 -6.77 -6.23 27.07
CA PRO A 773 -7.58 -7.23 27.74
C PRO A 773 -8.46 -6.52 28.78
N LEU A 774 -9.78 -6.60 28.60
CA LEU A 774 -10.76 -6.13 29.56
C LEU A 774 -10.69 -7.03 30.80
N THR A 775 -9.74 -6.78 31.69
CA THR A 775 -9.80 -7.30 33.04
C THR A 775 -10.85 -6.48 33.79
N PRO A 776 -11.92 -7.11 34.33
CA PRO A 776 -12.92 -6.37 35.07
C PRO A 776 -12.24 -5.77 36.32
N SER A 777 -12.28 -4.44 36.43
CA SER A 777 -11.88 -3.75 37.66
C SER A 777 -12.76 -4.26 38.82
N ALA A 778 -12.17 -4.44 40.01
CA ALA A 778 -12.90 -4.85 41.21
C ALA A 778 -14.03 -3.87 41.60
N THR A 779 -14.05 -2.67 41.03
CA THR A 779 -15.14 -1.69 41.16
C THR A 779 -16.42 -2.09 40.41
N LEU A 780 -16.33 -2.98 39.41
CA LEU A 780 -17.48 -3.50 38.64
C LEU A 780 -18.33 -4.52 39.40
N ASP A 781 -17.84 -5.10 40.51
CA ASP A 781 -18.63 -6.02 41.35
C ASP A 781 -19.80 -5.31 42.07
N SER A 782 -19.74 -3.97 42.15
CA SER A 782 -20.81 -3.14 42.75
C SER A 782 -21.91 -2.72 41.76
N LEU A 783 -21.72 -3.03 40.47
CA LEU A 783 -22.73 -2.77 39.45
C LEU A 783 -23.70 -3.96 39.39
N GLU A 784 -24.87 -3.80 40.00
CA GLU A 784 -26.03 -4.60 39.60
C GLU A 784 -26.25 -4.38 38.11
N TRP A 785 -25.97 -5.40 37.30
CA TRP A 785 -26.30 -5.40 35.88
C TRP A 785 -27.81 -5.19 35.78
N ILE A 786 -28.22 -3.96 35.47
CA ILE A 786 -29.61 -3.67 35.16
C ILE A 786 -29.93 -4.56 33.96
N PRO A 787 -30.82 -5.57 34.09
CA PRO A 787 -31.15 -6.41 32.96
C PRO A 787 -31.59 -5.50 31.82
N SER A 788 -31.06 -5.75 30.62
CA SER A 788 -31.62 -5.18 29.39
C SER A 788 -33.14 -5.27 29.52
N PRO A 789 -33.91 -4.18 29.28
CA PRO A 789 -35.35 -4.27 29.41
C PRO A 789 -35.77 -5.45 28.54
N LEU A 790 -36.29 -6.49 29.19
CA LEU A 790 -36.95 -7.58 28.51
C LEU A 790 -37.91 -6.88 27.56
N VAL A 791 -37.68 -7.06 26.26
CA VAL A 791 -38.64 -6.65 25.24
C VAL A 791 -39.99 -7.14 25.75
N ASP A 792 -40.96 -6.23 25.91
CA ASP A 792 -42.28 -6.59 26.41
C ASP A 792 -42.71 -7.88 25.71
N PRO A 793 -43.10 -8.93 26.43
CA PRO A 793 -43.39 -10.23 25.82
C PRO A 793 -44.47 -10.11 24.74
N GLU A 794 -45.33 -9.10 24.81
CA GLU A 794 -46.29 -8.74 23.76
C GLU A 794 -45.63 -8.15 22.51
N VAL A 795 -44.58 -7.34 22.64
CA VAL A 795 -43.82 -6.76 21.53
C VAL A 795 -42.93 -7.82 20.87
N ALA A 796 -42.32 -8.71 21.67
CA ALA A 796 -41.58 -9.86 21.16
C ALA A 796 -42.50 -10.86 20.44
N ALA A 797 -43.69 -11.12 21.00
CA ALA A 797 -44.71 -11.96 20.35
C ALA A 797 -45.28 -11.31 19.08
N ALA A 798 -45.47 -9.98 19.06
CA ALA A 798 -45.90 -9.25 17.87
C ALA A 798 -44.83 -9.25 16.78
N ALA A 799 -43.54 -9.09 17.13
CA ALA A 799 -42.42 -9.17 16.18
C ALA A 799 -42.23 -10.60 15.64
N ALA A 800 -42.38 -11.63 16.49
CA ALA A 800 -42.35 -13.03 16.07
C ALA A 800 -43.55 -13.40 15.19
N ALA A 801 -44.76 -12.88 15.50
CA ALA A 801 -45.95 -13.05 14.68
C ALA A 801 -45.83 -12.31 13.33
N ALA A 802 -45.24 -11.11 13.30
CA ALA A 802 -44.96 -10.37 12.07
C ALA A 802 -43.91 -11.05 11.19
N ALA A 803 -42.88 -11.66 11.81
CA ALA A 803 -41.89 -12.49 11.10
C ALA A 803 -42.51 -13.79 10.56
N ALA A 804 -43.42 -14.41 11.30
CA ALA A 804 -44.14 -15.61 10.86
C ALA A 804 -45.18 -15.32 9.75
N MET A 805 -45.72 -14.10 9.67
CA MET A 805 -46.69 -13.69 8.64
C MET A 805 -46.06 -13.21 7.33
N GLY A 806 -44.73 -13.27 7.17
CA GLY A 806 -44.08 -13.06 5.86
C GLY A 806 -44.36 -11.70 5.22
N LEU A 807 -44.61 -10.65 6.00
CA LEU A 807 -44.87 -9.29 5.52
C LEU A 807 -43.60 -8.45 5.52
N TRP A 808 -42.54 -8.94 4.85
CA TRP A 808 -41.51 -8.05 4.31
C TRP A 808 -41.95 -7.60 2.92
N ARG A 809 -42.93 -6.68 2.88
CA ARG A 809 -43.17 -5.86 1.69
C ARG A 809 -43.08 -4.40 2.10
N ARG A 810 -42.02 -3.78 1.58
CA ARG A 810 -41.73 -2.34 1.51
C ARG A 810 -41.44 -1.70 2.86
N TRP A 811 -40.16 -1.50 3.15
CA TRP A 811 -39.58 -0.17 3.37
C TRP A 811 -38.24 -0.11 2.64
#